data_AF-A0A835JDL2-F1
#
_entry.id   AF-A0A835JDL2-F1
#
_cell.length_a   1.000
_cell.length_b   1.000
_cell.length_c   1.000
_cell.angle_alpha   90.00
_cell.angle_beta   90.00
_cell.angle_gamma   90.00
#
_symmetry.space_group_name_H-M   'P 1'
#
loop_
_entity.id
_entity.type
_entity.pdbx_description
1 polymer ?
#
loop_
_entity_poly.entity_id
_entity_poly.type
_entity_poly.pdbx_seq_one_letter_code
_entity_poly.pdbx_strand_id
1 'polypeptide(L)'
;MASIADNWKDFSGAKNWDGLLDHPLNTDFRRYLIHYGERVDAIGAAFNYVTASDSYALSRYPAEDFFMNVNLQNGNPFKYQVTKYFYMKSDGIAEALKLHLEGSAWIGYVAVTTDEGRRVLGRRDILVCWRGTLSDPENIQNLEIDLTPASDIFGATNNPKVHRGFHNAYVAYSEKFKYNKASARTQVLAEVWRLVNMYARKEEEVSITVASHSLGAALATLNGMDIVANGWNKPTGRDKGFPVTVFAYASPRVGDQGFQDVFKGLTDDLHVLRIRNSYDPLPCFPTKVLLGYQDVGDQELEIDSSKSPYLKSPIAQPHNLELYLHAIAGYQGKEEEFKLVVDRDISLLNKSVDLLADKYKIPPKWWAVKNNGMIQMDDGFWKLNDYVPDPPSEKVSLARRFGLVPLGPPLLAYSSNCKAMFTAVDGDVELVVDRPYKAGEPIVDSLFLIDGCWNFFLIVRFIDMASIAENWKDFSGAKNWDGLLDHPLNTDFRRYLIHYGERVEAIGDAFNSVKASDSYALSRYPTEEFFKNVNLQNGNPFKYQVTKYFYLKSEGIAEVLEVDLDGSAWIGYVAVTTDEGRRVLGRRDILVCWRGTILASEWSQDSQFDVTAASDIFGAASNPKVHRGFHNVYVAKGKKSIYNKTSAREQVLAELRRLVDMYALNGEEVSITVAGHSLGAALATLNGMDIVANGFNKPTESDIGYPVTVFAYACPRVGDQGFQDVFNGLTTDLHVLRIKNSKDIVPRFPPVFLYGYQEVGEELEIDSTKSPYLKDPKAKPHDLELYLHTIAGYQGKEEEFKLVVDRDISLLNKSLDLLADKYKIPPTWGAVKNNGMIQIDNGSWKLNDYVPDPPSEADVEGIII
;
A
#
# COMPACT_ATOMS: atom_id res chain seq x y z
N MET A 1 -29.87 2.27 18.18
CA MET A 1 -28.81 2.73 19.09
C MET A 1 -29.33 3.08 20.49
N ALA A 2 -30.47 3.78 20.67
CA ALA A 2 -31.04 4.01 22.01
C ALA A 2 -31.18 2.73 22.86
N SER A 3 -31.63 1.64 22.23
CA SER A 3 -31.68 0.30 22.84
C SER A 3 -30.31 -0.24 23.31
N ILE A 4 -29.18 0.09 22.68
CA ILE A 4 -27.85 -0.31 23.19
C ILE A 4 -27.52 0.46 24.46
N ALA A 5 -27.77 1.78 24.48
CA ALA A 5 -27.55 2.61 25.65
C ALA A 5 -28.43 2.19 26.83
N ASP A 6 -29.66 1.75 26.60
CA ASP A 6 -30.57 1.34 27.66
C ASP A 6 -30.24 -0.07 28.22
N ASN A 7 -29.68 -0.95 27.39
CA ASN A 7 -29.41 -2.35 27.74
C ASN A 7 -27.92 -2.67 27.96
N TRP A 8 -27.05 -1.66 28.04
CA TRP A 8 -25.59 -1.87 28.04
C TRP A 8 -25.12 -2.78 29.18
N LYS A 9 -25.76 -2.74 30.36
CA LYS A 9 -25.42 -3.60 31.51
C LYS A 9 -25.64 -5.07 31.21
N ASP A 10 -26.80 -5.40 30.63
CA ASP A 10 -27.15 -6.76 30.25
C ASP A 10 -26.23 -7.24 29.11
N PHE A 11 -25.94 -6.39 28.12
CA PHE A 11 -24.99 -6.68 27.04
C PHE A 11 -23.55 -6.83 27.54
N SER A 12 -23.20 -6.21 28.67
CA SER A 12 -21.92 -6.36 29.36
C SER A 12 -21.91 -7.48 30.42
N GLY A 13 -22.95 -8.31 30.48
CA GLY A 13 -22.95 -9.55 31.26
C GLY A 13 -23.53 -9.44 32.67
N ALA A 14 -24.17 -8.32 33.05
CA ALA A 14 -24.74 -8.15 34.40
C ALA A 14 -25.75 -9.25 34.81
N LYS A 15 -26.35 -9.94 33.83
CA LYS A 15 -27.22 -11.11 34.01
C LYS A 15 -26.65 -12.37 33.34
N ASN A 16 -25.33 -12.48 33.23
CA ASN A 16 -24.63 -13.57 32.54
C ASN A 16 -25.17 -13.86 31.12
N TRP A 17 -25.60 -12.81 30.42
CA TRP A 17 -26.18 -12.90 29.07
C TRP A 17 -27.38 -13.86 28.95
N ASP A 18 -28.13 -14.08 30.04
CA ASP A 18 -29.33 -14.92 30.05
C ASP A 18 -30.32 -14.49 28.95
N GLY A 19 -30.72 -15.43 28.09
CA GLY A 19 -31.56 -15.21 26.91
C GLY A 19 -30.94 -14.38 25.76
N LEU A 20 -29.68 -13.93 25.86
CA LEU A 20 -28.98 -13.15 24.82
C LEU A 20 -28.06 -14.00 23.94
N LEU A 21 -27.67 -15.20 24.40
CA LEU A 21 -26.81 -16.14 23.68
C LEU A 21 -27.59 -17.15 22.84
N ASP A 22 -28.92 -17.21 23.03
CA ASP A 22 -29.81 -18.06 22.25
C ASP A 22 -29.91 -17.57 20.82
N HIS A 23 -29.93 -18.52 19.88
CA HIS A 23 -30.11 -18.20 18.47
C HIS A 23 -31.61 -18.14 18.12
N PRO A 24 -32.05 -17.14 17.32
CA PRO A 24 -31.25 -16.07 16.74
C PRO A 24 -30.86 -14.99 17.75
N LEU A 25 -29.58 -14.58 17.77
CA LEU A 25 -29.10 -13.54 18.68
C LEU A 25 -29.81 -12.21 18.46
N ASN A 26 -30.07 -11.50 19.57
CA ASN A 26 -30.55 -10.12 19.57
C ASN A 26 -29.70 -9.23 18.63
N THR A 27 -30.36 -8.48 17.75
CA THR A 27 -29.68 -7.68 16.71
C THR A 27 -28.77 -6.59 17.29
N ASP A 28 -29.18 -5.92 18.36
CA ASP A 28 -28.35 -4.89 19.01
C ASP A 28 -27.18 -5.52 19.77
N PHE A 29 -27.36 -6.70 20.35
CA PHE A 29 -26.27 -7.47 20.94
C PHE A 29 -25.26 -7.93 19.87
N ARG A 30 -25.70 -8.33 18.67
CA ARG A 30 -24.79 -8.59 17.53
C ARG A 30 -23.96 -7.37 17.18
N ARG A 31 -24.58 -6.19 17.05
CA ARG A 31 -23.88 -4.92 16.82
C ARG A 31 -22.87 -4.63 17.94
N TYR A 32 -23.25 -4.91 19.19
CA TYR A 32 -22.41 -4.73 20.35
C TYR A 32 -21.17 -5.65 20.32
N LEU A 33 -21.32 -6.92 19.99
CA LEU A 33 -20.19 -7.83 19.82
C LEU A 33 -19.32 -7.45 18.61
N ILE A 34 -19.92 -7.06 17.49
CA ILE A 34 -19.17 -6.67 16.30
C ILE A 34 -18.32 -5.43 16.57
N HIS A 35 -18.85 -4.43 17.27
CA HIS A 35 -18.10 -3.20 17.53
C HIS A 35 -16.82 -3.47 18.33
N TYR A 36 -16.85 -4.29 19.38
CA TYR A 36 -15.62 -4.63 20.11
C TYR A 36 -14.63 -5.40 19.23
N GLY A 37 -15.13 -6.31 18.39
CA GLY A 37 -14.32 -7.01 17.40
C GLY A 37 -13.61 -6.09 16.41
N GLU A 38 -14.29 -5.08 15.87
CA GLU A 38 -13.69 -4.10 14.95
C GLU A 38 -12.53 -3.32 15.59
N ARG A 39 -12.62 -3.03 16.90
CA ARG A 39 -11.56 -2.36 17.66
C ARG A 39 -10.36 -3.27 17.91
N VAL A 40 -10.57 -4.58 17.95
CA VAL A 40 -9.49 -5.57 17.97
C VAL A 40 -8.82 -5.65 16.59
N ASP A 41 -9.62 -5.72 15.51
CA ASP A 41 -9.10 -5.78 14.13
C ASP A 41 -8.25 -4.55 13.77
N ALA A 42 -8.62 -3.37 14.30
CA ALA A 42 -7.85 -2.12 14.18
C ALA A 42 -6.35 -2.28 14.50
N ILE A 43 -6.00 -3.19 15.41
CA ILE A 43 -4.60 -3.42 15.78
C ILE A 43 -3.82 -4.00 14.60
N GLY A 44 -4.36 -5.00 13.92
CA GLY A 44 -3.71 -5.61 12.74
C GLY A 44 -3.55 -4.60 11.61
N ALA A 45 -4.55 -3.75 11.41
CA ALA A 45 -4.55 -2.69 10.41
C ALA A 45 -3.50 -1.58 10.67
N ALA A 46 -3.17 -1.32 11.93
CA ALA A 46 -2.19 -0.31 12.35
C ALA A 46 -0.78 -0.87 12.63
N PHE A 47 -0.60 -2.19 12.67
CA PHE A 47 0.69 -2.79 12.97
C PHE A 47 1.69 -2.56 11.83
N ASN A 48 2.92 -2.14 12.17
CA ASN A 48 3.94 -1.90 11.16
C ASN A 48 4.78 -3.15 10.85
N TYR A 49 4.55 -3.73 9.68
CA TYR A 49 5.30 -4.88 9.15
C TYR A 49 6.54 -4.52 8.34
N VAL A 50 6.85 -3.23 8.17
CA VAL A 50 7.96 -2.77 7.33
C VAL A 50 9.27 -2.89 8.10
N THR A 51 10.05 -3.94 7.82
CA THR A 51 11.33 -4.22 8.51
C THR A 51 12.38 -3.13 8.33
N ALA A 52 12.30 -2.38 7.23
CA ALA A 52 13.15 -1.23 6.96
C ALA A 52 12.85 -0.01 7.86
N SER A 53 11.67 0.01 8.50
CA SER A 53 11.19 1.13 9.30
C SER A 53 11.83 1.15 10.69
N ASP A 54 12.15 2.35 11.18
CA ASP A 54 12.56 2.55 12.58
C ASP A 54 11.40 2.29 13.58
N SER A 55 10.18 2.16 13.07
CA SER A 55 8.98 1.82 13.83
C SER A 55 8.48 0.40 13.57
N TYR A 56 9.32 -0.48 13.02
CA TYR A 56 8.99 -1.89 12.81
C TYR A 56 8.44 -2.54 14.10
N ALA A 57 7.33 -3.26 13.96
CA ALA A 57 6.55 -3.86 15.04
C ALA A 57 6.00 -2.91 16.12
N LEU A 58 5.98 -1.60 15.83
CA LEU A 58 5.23 -0.61 16.57
C LEU A 58 3.92 -0.27 15.83
N SER A 59 3.10 0.59 16.44
CA SER A 59 1.95 1.17 15.72
C SER A 59 2.45 2.13 14.64
N ARG A 60 1.89 2.02 13.43
CA ARG A 60 2.15 2.91 12.30
C ARG A 60 1.55 4.31 12.50
N TYR A 61 0.56 4.44 13.39
CA TYR A 61 -0.24 5.66 13.49
C TYR A 61 -0.15 6.30 14.88
N PRO A 62 -0.15 7.64 14.96
CA PRO A 62 -0.38 8.36 16.21
C PRO A 62 -1.68 7.95 16.89
N ALA A 63 -1.71 8.04 18.22
CA ALA A 63 -2.89 7.66 19.01
C ALA A 63 -4.11 8.56 18.74
N GLU A 64 -3.87 9.85 18.49
CA GLU A 64 -4.89 10.86 18.18
C GLU A 64 -5.70 10.53 16.91
N ASP A 65 -5.00 10.05 15.88
CA ASP A 65 -5.58 9.76 14.57
C ASP A 65 -5.77 8.26 14.32
N PHE A 66 -5.62 7.42 15.34
CA PHE A 66 -5.59 5.96 15.21
C PHE A 66 -6.82 5.43 14.45
N PHE A 67 -8.03 5.71 14.95
CA PHE A 67 -9.28 5.21 14.36
C PHE A 67 -9.59 5.82 12.98
N MET A 68 -9.08 7.01 12.69
CA MET A 68 -9.18 7.62 11.36
C MET A 68 -8.32 6.85 10.37
N ASN A 69 -7.05 6.61 10.71
CA ASN A 69 -6.09 5.94 9.83
C ASN A 69 -6.41 4.47 9.57
N VAL A 70 -7.13 3.80 10.49
CA VAL A 70 -7.64 2.44 10.27
C VAL A 70 -9.05 2.37 9.67
N ASN A 71 -9.61 3.50 9.21
CA ASN A 71 -10.93 3.58 8.56
C ASN A 71 -12.11 3.09 9.44
N LEU A 72 -12.07 3.39 10.75
CA LEU A 72 -13.12 3.06 11.72
C LEU A 72 -13.94 4.29 12.16
N GLN A 73 -13.92 5.37 11.38
CA GLN A 73 -14.71 6.58 11.64
C GLN A 73 -15.98 6.65 10.79
N ASN A 74 -15.88 6.45 9.48
CA ASN A 74 -17.01 6.59 8.56
C ASN A 74 -18.06 5.49 8.82
N GLY A 75 -19.34 5.86 8.84
CA GLY A 75 -20.44 4.95 9.15
C GLY A 75 -20.46 4.35 10.56
N ASN A 76 -19.43 4.58 11.40
CA ASN A 76 -19.31 3.94 12.70
C ASN A 76 -19.75 4.89 13.84
N PRO A 77 -20.85 4.60 14.55
CA PRO A 77 -21.36 5.45 15.63
C PRO A 77 -20.61 5.27 16.97
N PHE A 78 -19.81 4.22 17.13
CA PHE A 78 -19.13 3.91 18.39
C PHE A 78 -17.79 4.65 18.49
N LYS A 79 -17.80 5.91 18.91
CA LYS A 79 -16.60 6.75 18.88
C LYS A 79 -15.69 6.56 20.09
N TYR A 80 -14.40 6.31 19.84
CA TYR A 80 -13.35 6.17 20.86
C TYR A 80 -12.15 7.05 20.51
N GLN A 81 -11.35 7.36 21.53
CA GLN A 81 -10.03 7.97 21.42
C GLN A 81 -9.00 7.07 22.11
N VAL A 82 -7.89 6.77 21.43
CA VAL A 82 -6.78 6.03 22.05
C VAL A 82 -6.06 6.97 23.03
N THR A 83 -5.89 6.53 24.27
CA THR A 83 -5.20 7.31 25.31
C THR A 83 -3.79 6.81 25.55
N LYS A 84 -3.51 5.53 25.28
CA LYS A 84 -2.17 4.95 25.49
C LYS A 84 -1.92 3.71 24.63
N TYR A 85 -0.72 3.61 24.07
CA TYR A 85 -0.17 2.35 23.57
C TYR A 85 0.63 1.64 24.65
N PHE A 86 0.60 0.31 24.64
CA PHE A 86 1.41 -0.50 25.54
C PHE A 86 2.18 -1.60 24.79
N TYR A 87 3.28 -2.02 25.39
CA TYR A 87 4.32 -2.81 24.73
C TYR A 87 4.74 -3.99 25.60
N MET A 88 5.11 -5.09 24.94
CA MET A 88 5.67 -6.27 25.60
C MET A 88 7.16 -6.43 25.32
N LYS A 89 7.85 -7.20 26.16
CA LYS A 89 9.19 -7.71 25.87
C LYS A 89 9.15 -8.80 24.80
N SER A 90 10.00 -8.68 23.78
CA SER A 90 9.93 -9.54 22.59
C SER A 90 11.10 -10.51 22.44
N ASP A 91 12.11 -10.53 23.32
CA ASP A 91 13.33 -11.35 23.14
C ASP A 91 13.07 -12.83 22.78
N GLY A 92 12.00 -13.47 23.30
CA GLY A 92 11.63 -14.86 22.93
C GLY A 92 10.58 -15.00 21.82
N ILE A 93 9.77 -13.97 21.58
CA ILE A 93 8.73 -13.96 20.52
C ILE A 93 9.33 -13.52 19.18
N ALA A 94 10.37 -12.67 19.22
CA ALA A 94 11.17 -12.25 18.08
C ALA A 94 11.79 -13.44 17.34
N GLU A 95 12.28 -14.44 18.08
CA GLU A 95 12.86 -15.66 17.51
C GLU A 95 11.77 -16.57 16.92
N ALA A 96 10.66 -16.78 17.64
CA ALA A 96 9.52 -17.57 17.17
C ALA A 96 8.80 -16.98 15.95
N LEU A 97 8.79 -15.65 15.80
CA LEU A 97 8.14 -14.93 14.71
C LEU A 97 9.13 -14.38 13.67
N LYS A 98 10.43 -14.72 13.76
CA LYS A 98 11.51 -14.22 12.89
C LYS A 98 11.55 -12.68 12.77
N LEU A 99 11.20 -11.97 13.84
CA LEU A 99 11.20 -10.51 13.88
C LEU A 99 12.56 -10.01 14.38
N HIS A 100 13.25 -9.18 13.60
CA HIS A 100 14.45 -8.46 14.06
C HIS A 100 14.04 -7.27 14.93
N LEU A 101 13.74 -7.51 16.21
CA LEU A 101 13.27 -6.50 17.14
C LEU A 101 14.37 -6.05 18.09
N GLU A 102 14.39 -4.75 18.42
CA GLU A 102 15.10 -4.20 19.58
C GLU A 102 14.41 -4.59 20.91
N GLY A 103 14.00 -5.85 21.04
CA GLY A 103 13.47 -6.44 22.28
C GLY A 103 12.13 -5.90 22.81
N SER A 104 11.44 -5.01 22.07
CA SER A 104 10.08 -4.53 22.38
C SER A 104 9.15 -4.65 21.18
N ALA A 105 7.87 -4.95 21.41
CA ALA A 105 6.82 -4.94 20.39
C ALA A 105 5.54 -4.30 20.91
N TRP A 106 4.85 -3.57 20.04
CA TRP A 106 3.51 -3.05 20.34
C TRP A 106 2.51 -4.20 20.44
N ILE A 107 1.80 -4.27 21.56
CA ILE A 107 0.92 -5.41 21.91
C ILE A 107 -0.52 -4.97 22.21
N GLY A 108 -0.85 -3.69 22.09
CA GLY A 108 -2.22 -3.21 22.23
C GLY A 108 -2.35 -1.75 22.64
N TYR A 109 -3.58 -1.33 22.88
CA TYR A 109 -3.90 0.04 23.25
C TYR A 109 -5.02 0.12 24.29
N VAL A 110 -5.01 1.21 25.06
CA VAL A 110 -6.13 1.64 25.91
C VAL A 110 -6.81 2.81 25.23
N ALA A 111 -8.13 2.74 25.12
CA ALA A 111 -8.97 3.78 24.57
C ALA A 111 -10.12 4.10 25.51
N VAL A 112 -10.73 5.26 25.32
CA VAL A 112 -11.96 5.64 26.02
C VAL A 112 -12.95 6.21 25.02
N THR A 113 -14.22 5.92 25.22
CA THR A 113 -15.30 6.54 24.43
C THR A 113 -15.20 8.06 24.45
N THR A 114 -15.47 8.70 23.31
CA THR A 114 -15.70 10.16 23.25
C THR A 114 -17.09 10.48 23.81
N ASP A 115 -17.46 11.76 23.95
CA ASP A 115 -18.80 12.12 24.40
C ASP A 115 -19.91 11.63 23.46
N GLU A 116 -19.61 11.57 22.16
CA GLU A 116 -20.51 10.98 21.17
C GLU A 116 -20.64 9.47 21.38
N GLY A 117 -19.52 8.75 21.50
CA GLY A 117 -19.52 7.31 21.76
C GLY A 117 -20.21 6.96 23.08
N ARG A 118 -20.01 7.78 24.12
CA ARG A 118 -20.69 7.65 25.42
C ARG A 118 -22.20 7.71 25.27
N ARG A 119 -22.74 8.63 24.47
CA ARG A 119 -24.20 8.73 24.24
C ARG A 119 -24.75 7.49 23.54
N VAL A 120 -24.00 6.93 22.60
CA VAL A 120 -24.39 5.72 21.87
C VAL A 120 -24.36 4.49 22.78
N LEU A 121 -23.37 4.42 23.68
CA LEU A 121 -23.13 3.29 24.55
C LEU A 121 -23.81 3.37 25.91
N GLY A 122 -24.43 4.51 26.24
CA GLY A 122 -25.10 4.77 27.52
C GLY A 122 -24.16 5.05 28.70
N ARG A 123 -22.84 4.83 28.54
CA ARG A 123 -21.84 5.00 29.59
C ARG A 123 -20.45 5.30 29.04
N ARG A 124 -19.55 5.79 29.90
CA ARG A 124 -18.14 5.99 29.57
C ARG A 124 -17.42 4.65 29.60
N ASP A 125 -17.22 4.04 28.44
CA ASP A 125 -16.48 2.79 28.33
C ASP A 125 -14.98 3.04 28.19
N ILE A 126 -14.19 2.44 29.09
CA ILE A 126 -12.73 2.31 29.01
C ILE A 126 -12.44 0.97 28.35
N LEU A 127 -11.84 1.02 27.15
CA LEU A 127 -11.56 -0.17 26.34
C LEU A 127 -10.08 -0.50 26.38
N VAL A 128 -9.75 -1.75 26.66
CA VAL A 128 -8.40 -2.31 26.53
C VAL A 128 -8.42 -3.36 25.43
N CYS A 129 -7.62 -3.14 24.37
CA CYS A 129 -7.49 -4.11 23.28
C CYS A 129 -6.09 -4.69 23.24
N TRP A 130 -6.00 -6.01 23.32
CA TRP A 130 -4.75 -6.77 23.19
C TRP A 130 -4.58 -7.25 21.75
N ARG A 131 -3.34 -7.31 21.28
CA ARG A 131 -3.00 -7.81 19.94
C ARG A 131 -2.93 -9.34 19.96
N GLY A 132 -3.59 -9.98 19.00
CA GLY A 132 -3.44 -11.40 18.72
C GLY A 132 -2.20 -11.77 17.90
N THR A 133 -2.18 -12.99 17.36
CA THR A 133 -1.17 -13.42 16.38
C THR A 133 -1.47 -12.80 15.02
N LEU A 134 -0.43 -12.29 14.35
CA LEU A 134 -0.53 -11.63 13.03
C LEU A 134 0.12 -12.45 11.91
N SER A 135 0.75 -13.59 12.23
CA SER A 135 1.39 -14.52 11.28
C SER A 135 0.58 -15.83 11.14
N ASP A 136 0.90 -16.62 10.12
CA ASP A 136 0.21 -17.89 9.81
C ASP A 136 0.02 -18.81 11.04
N PRO A 137 -1.15 -19.46 11.19
CA PRO A 137 -1.46 -20.32 12.34
C PRO A 137 -0.51 -21.50 12.50
N GLU A 138 0.24 -21.90 11.46
CA GLU A 138 1.20 -23.00 11.53
C GLU A 138 2.31 -22.75 12.57
N ASN A 139 2.66 -21.50 12.85
CA ASN A 139 3.65 -21.15 13.89
C ASN A 139 3.14 -21.34 15.32
N ILE A 140 1.84 -21.56 15.53
CA ILE A 140 1.21 -21.74 16.84
C ILE A 140 1.50 -23.14 17.42
N GLN A 141 1.94 -24.09 16.58
CA GLN A 141 2.41 -25.40 17.04
C GLN A 141 3.68 -25.32 17.92
N ASN A 142 4.37 -24.17 17.94
CA ASN A 142 5.53 -23.90 18.79
C ASN A 142 5.17 -23.21 20.13
N LEU A 143 3.88 -23.08 20.48
CA LEU A 143 3.50 -22.58 21.81
C LEU A 143 3.97 -23.54 22.89
N GLU A 144 4.88 -23.09 23.74
CA GLU A 144 5.26 -23.78 24.97
C GLU A 144 4.03 -23.96 25.87
N ILE A 145 3.48 -25.18 25.93
CA ILE A 145 2.27 -25.55 26.68
C ILE A 145 2.46 -25.57 28.21
N ASP A 146 3.62 -25.14 28.70
CA ASP A 146 3.98 -25.21 30.12
C ASP A 146 3.14 -24.23 30.95
N LEU A 147 2.65 -24.72 32.10
CA LEU A 147 2.00 -23.90 33.11
C LEU A 147 3.03 -23.34 34.09
N THR A 148 2.98 -22.04 34.36
CA THR A 148 3.80 -21.35 35.36
C THR A 148 2.93 -20.81 36.51
N PRO A 149 3.40 -20.81 37.77
CA PRO A 149 2.68 -20.15 38.86
C PRO A 149 2.41 -18.68 38.55
N ALA A 150 1.17 -18.23 38.80
CA ALA A 150 0.71 -16.85 38.62
C ALA A 150 0.48 -16.14 39.98
N SER A 151 1.20 -16.58 41.02
CA SER A 151 1.07 -16.04 42.38
C SER A 151 1.58 -14.61 42.53
N ASP A 152 2.41 -14.15 41.60
CA ASP A 152 2.84 -12.76 41.44
C ASP A 152 1.71 -11.82 40.96
N ILE A 153 0.65 -12.37 40.36
CA ILE A 153 -0.53 -11.63 39.90
C ILE A 153 -1.70 -11.79 40.89
N PHE A 154 -2.00 -13.02 41.30
CA PHE A 154 -3.23 -13.35 42.05
C PHE A 154 -2.99 -13.78 43.50
N GLY A 155 -1.74 -13.79 43.97
CA GLY A 155 -1.38 -14.34 45.28
C GLY A 155 -1.33 -15.88 45.29
N ALA A 156 -0.96 -16.46 46.43
CA ALA A 156 -0.75 -17.91 46.57
C ALA A 156 -2.05 -18.71 46.80
N THR A 157 -3.16 -18.05 47.15
CA THR A 157 -4.46 -18.68 47.38
C THR A 157 -4.94 -19.39 46.11
N ASN A 158 -5.42 -20.63 46.23
CA ASN A 158 -5.79 -21.54 45.12
C ASN A 158 -4.64 -21.98 44.19
N ASN A 159 -3.39 -21.54 44.44
CA ASN A 159 -2.20 -21.88 43.66
C ASN A 159 -2.40 -21.76 42.12
N PRO A 160 -2.87 -20.61 41.62
CA PRO A 160 -3.23 -20.46 40.22
C PRO A 160 -2.00 -20.58 39.32
N LYS A 161 -2.12 -21.36 38.24
CA LYS A 161 -1.12 -21.41 37.17
C LYS A 161 -1.72 -20.97 35.85
N VAL A 162 -0.91 -20.28 35.07
CA VAL A 162 -1.28 -19.83 33.72
C VAL A 162 -0.21 -20.25 32.72
N HIS A 163 -0.56 -20.26 31.44
CA HIS A 163 0.36 -20.57 30.35
C HIS A 163 1.60 -19.67 30.43
N ARG A 164 2.80 -20.27 30.37
CA ARG A 164 4.09 -19.57 30.52
C ARG A 164 4.24 -18.42 29.52
N GLY A 165 3.90 -18.67 28.25
CA GLY A 165 3.95 -17.64 27.22
C GLY A 165 3.07 -16.41 27.53
N PHE A 166 1.84 -16.61 28.02
CA PHE A 166 0.93 -15.51 28.35
C PHE A 166 1.40 -14.75 29.59
N HIS A 167 1.86 -15.48 30.62
CA HIS A 167 2.47 -14.87 31.80
C HIS A 167 3.65 -13.98 31.41
N ASN A 168 4.61 -14.53 30.65
CA ASN A 168 5.80 -13.80 30.23
C ASN A 168 5.46 -12.57 29.38
N ALA A 169 4.57 -12.69 28.39
CA ALA A 169 4.15 -11.55 27.58
C ALA A 169 3.47 -10.44 28.41
N TYR A 170 2.80 -10.82 29.51
CA TYR A 170 2.08 -9.91 30.39
C TYR A 170 2.99 -9.22 31.43
N VAL A 171 3.87 -9.97 32.09
CA VAL A 171 4.66 -9.46 33.24
C VAL A 171 6.12 -9.16 32.94
N ALA A 172 6.69 -9.66 31.85
CA ALA A 172 8.10 -9.42 31.55
C ALA A 172 8.36 -7.97 31.14
N TYR A 173 9.51 -7.45 31.57
CA TYR A 173 9.98 -6.12 31.24
C TYR A 173 11.52 -6.12 31.13
N SER A 174 12.07 -5.03 30.60
CA SER A 174 13.51 -4.84 30.50
C SER A 174 13.82 -3.36 30.58
N GLU A 175 14.62 -2.95 31.57
CA GLU A 175 15.12 -1.57 31.63
C GLU A 175 16.00 -1.19 30.43
N LYS A 176 16.50 -2.21 29.70
CA LYS A 176 17.35 -2.03 28.53
C LYS A 176 16.60 -1.43 27.33
N PHE A 177 15.32 -1.77 27.12
CA PHE A 177 14.62 -1.35 25.91
C PHE A 177 13.67 -0.17 26.15
N LYS A 178 13.56 0.66 25.12
CA LYS A 178 12.89 1.98 25.18
C LYS A 178 11.42 1.89 25.61
N TYR A 179 10.68 0.89 25.15
CA TYR A 179 9.22 0.81 25.29
C TYR A 179 8.71 -0.11 26.41
N ASN A 180 9.57 -0.96 26.99
CA ASN A 180 9.18 -1.97 27.98
C ASN A 180 9.97 -1.87 29.30
N LYS A 181 10.35 -0.64 29.70
CA LYS A 181 10.90 -0.35 31.04
C LYS A 181 9.95 -0.77 32.17
N ALA A 182 8.66 -0.81 31.87
CA ALA A 182 7.64 -1.44 32.70
C ALA A 182 6.95 -2.53 31.87
N SER A 183 6.43 -3.55 32.53
CA SER A 183 5.72 -4.65 31.88
C SER A 183 4.43 -4.18 31.21
N ALA A 184 3.93 -4.95 30.24
CA ALA A 184 2.64 -4.66 29.60
C ALA A 184 1.51 -4.54 30.64
N ARG A 185 1.50 -5.45 31.63
CA ARG A 185 0.65 -5.38 32.84
C ARG A 185 0.70 -4.00 33.48
N THR A 186 1.88 -3.55 33.88
CA THR A 186 2.06 -2.27 34.59
C THR A 186 1.59 -1.08 33.74
N GLN A 187 1.93 -1.08 32.46
CA GLN A 187 1.55 0.00 31.53
C GLN A 187 0.04 0.15 31.39
N VAL A 188 -0.68 -0.98 31.26
CA VAL A 188 -2.15 -1.05 31.13
C VAL A 188 -2.82 -0.67 32.44
N LEU A 189 -2.44 -1.31 33.56
CA LEU A 189 -3.07 -1.06 34.86
C LEU A 189 -2.94 0.40 35.29
N ALA A 190 -1.77 1.03 35.07
CA ALA A 190 -1.57 2.44 35.37
C ALA A 190 -2.54 3.36 34.60
N GLU A 191 -2.81 3.04 33.33
CA GLU A 191 -3.71 3.85 32.51
C GLU A 191 -5.19 3.59 32.82
N VAL A 192 -5.57 2.33 33.01
CA VAL A 192 -6.91 1.97 33.48
C VAL A 192 -7.21 2.69 34.80
N TRP A 193 -6.29 2.61 35.77
CA TRP A 193 -6.42 3.29 37.06
C TRP A 193 -6.58 4.81 36.91
N ARG A 194 -5.78 5.44 36.02
CA ARG A 194 -5.89 6.87 35.73
C ARG A 194 -7.28 7.23 35.20
N LEU A 195 -7.79 6.48 34.22
CA LEU A 195 -9.09 6.72 33.61
C LEU A 195 -10.25 6.45 34.58
N VAL A 196 -10.20 5.35 35.34
CA VAL A 196 -11.17 4.99 36.38
C VAL A 196 -11.32 6.14 37.38
N ASN A 197 -10.21 6.65 37.92
CA ASN A 197 -10.25 7.76 38.88
C ASN A 197 -10.70 9.07 38.24
N MET A 198 -10.28 9.34 37.00
CA MET A 198 -10.64 10.57 36.30
C MET A 198 -12.15 10.66 36.06
N TYR A 199 -12.78 9.59 35.57
CA TYR A 199 -14.22 9.60 35.27
C TYR A 199 -15.09 9.37 36.50
N ALA A 200 -14.59 8.67 37.53
CA ALA A 200 -15.27 8.61 38.82
C ALA A 200 -15.43 10.00 39.47
N ARG A 201 -14.42 10.88 39.34
CA ARG A 201 -14.48 12.28 39.80
C ARG A 201 -15.44 13.15 39.00
N LYS A 202 -15.72 12.78 37.75
CA LYS A 202 -16.73 13.43 36.90
C LYS A 202 -18.14 12.90 37.14
N GLU A 203 -18.30 11.96 38.07
CA GLU A 203 -19.57 11.32 38.40
C GLU A 203 -20.24 10.65 37.17
N GLU A 204 -19.43 10.23 36.20
CA GLU A 204 -19.92 9.51 35.04
C GLU A 204 -20.16 8.02 35.38
N GLU A 205 -21.15 7.41 34.72
CA GLU A 205 -21.28 5.96 34.71
C GLU A 205 -20.17 5.36 33.83
N VAL A 206 -19.40 4.43 34.39
CA VAL A 206 -18.17 3.89 33.77
C VAL A 206 -18.23 2.37 33.70
N SER A 207 -17.71 1.81 32.60
CA SER A 207 -17.38 0.39 32.47
C SER A 207 -15.94 0.22 32.00
N ILE A 208 -15.35 -0.94 32.28
CA ILE A 208 -14.09 -1.37 31.70
C ILE A 208 -14.38 -2.57 30.81
N THR A 209 -14.05 -2.47 29.53
CA THR A 209 -14.17 -3.57 28.58
C THR A 209 -12.79 -3.99 28.10
N VAL A 210 -12.51 -5.29 28.12
CA VAL A 210 -11.30 -5.87 27.55
C VAL A 210 -11.70 -6.75 26.37
N ALA A 211 -11.24 -6.45 25.16
CA ALA A 211 -11.61 -7.20 23.97
C ALA A 211 -10.38 -7.63 23.20
N SER A 212 -10.34 -8.89 22.74
CA SER A 212 -9.25 -9.37 21.90
C SER A 212 -9.56 -10.68 21.19
N HIS A 213 -8.76 -11.00 20.18
CA HIS A 213 -8.80 -12.20 19.36
C HIS A 213 -7.57 -13.09 19.57
N SER A 214 -7.71 -14.41 19.40
CA SER A 214 -6.60 -15.37 19.40
C SER A 214 -5.75 -15.30 20.68
N LEU A 215 -4.41 -15.33 20.58
CA LEU A 215 -3.52 -15.19 21.73
C LEU A 215 -3.78 -13.93 22.56
N GLY A 216 -4.21 -12.84 21.93
CA GLY A 216 -4.56 -11.63 22.66
C GLY A 216 -5.81 -11.83 23.51
N ALA A 217 -6.73 -12.72 23.13
CA ALA A 217 -7.93 -13.05 23.93
C ALA A 217 -7.57 -13.74 25.25
N ALA A 218 -6.50 -14.55 25.25
CA ALA A 218 -5.93 -15.10 26.49
C ALA A 218 -5.33 -14.01 27.38
N LEU A 219 -4.59 -13.05 26.80
CA LEU A 219 -4.07 -11.90 27.53
C LEU A 219 -5.19 -10.99 28.05
N ALA A 220 -6.26 -10.79 27.27
CA ALA A 220 -7.44 -10.03 27.67
C ALA A 220 -8.14 -10.67 28.88
N THR A 221 -8.26 -12.00 28.89
CA THR A 221 -8.82 -12.77 29.99
C THR A 221 -7.97 -12.64 31.26
N LEU A 222 -6.64 -12.83 31.13
CA LEU A 222 -5.70 -12.64 32.24
C LEU A 222 -5.74 -11.20 32.79
N ASN A 223 -5.81 -10.21 31.91
CA ASN A 223 -5.88 -8.80 32.27
C ASN A 223 -7.20 -8.41 32.95
N GLY A 224 -8.34 -8.87 32.45
CA GLY A 224 -9.65 -8.63 33.08
C GLY A 224 -9.72 -9.18 34.50
N MET A 225 -9.18 -10.40 34.71
CA MET A 225 -9.08 -11.00 36.04
C MET A 225 -8.15 -10.20 36.96
N ASP A 226 -6.97 -9.80 36.50
CA ASP A 226 -6.00 -9.00 37.28
C ASP A 226 -6.58 -7.64 37.70
N ILE A 227 -7.33 -6.97 36.80
CA ILE A 227 -8.00 -5.71 37.09
C ILE A 227 -8.94 -5.85 38.29
N VAL A 228 -9.77 -6.90 38.33
CA VAL A 228 -10.76 -7.08 39.41
C VAL A 228 -10.13 -7.66 40.67
N ALA A 229 -9.28 -8.69 40.55
CA ALA A 229 -8.64 -9.35 41.68
C ALA A 229 -7.81 -8.38 42.54
N ASN A 230 -7.17 -7.41 41.89
CA ASN A 230 -6.34 -6.41 42.56
C ASN A 230 -7.03 -5.04 42.73
N GLY A 231 -8.33 -4.93 42.43
CA GLY A 231 -9.13 -3.73 42.68
C GLY A 231 -8.80 -2.52 41.81
N TRP A 232 -8.19 -2.71 40.64
CA TRP A 232 -7.88 -1.63 39.69
C TRP A 232 -9.14 -1.03 39.03
N ASN A 233 -10.27 -1.74 39.11
CA ASN A 233 -11.58 -1.24 38.75
C ASN A 233 -12.24 -0.34 39.83
N LYS A 234 -11.63 -0.21 41.02
CA LYS A 234 -12.17 0.57 42.14
C LYS A 234 -11.56 1.98 42.16
N PRO A 235 -12.38 3.05 42.06
CA PRO A 235 -11.89 4.40 42.27
C PRO A 235 -11.30 4.58 43.67
N THR A 236 -10.25 5.38 43.80
CA THR A 236 -9.61 5.65 45.10
C THR A 236 -10.63 6.25 46.07
N GLY A 237 -10.78 5.61 47.23
CA GLY A 237 -11.73 6.03 48.28
C GLY A 237 -13.18 5.56 48.05
N ARG A 238 -13.44 4.64 47.11
CA ARG A 238 -14.75 3.99 46.93
C ARG A 238 -14.63 2.48 47.09
N ASP A 239 -15.58 1.88 47.79
CA ASP A 239 -15.61 0.42 48.02
C ASP A 239 -16.14 -0.36 46.80
N LYS A 240 -16.99 0.27 45.99
CA LYS A 240 -17.62 -0.33 44.81
C LYS A 240 -16.76 -0.11 43.55
N GLY A 241 -16.47 -1.21 42.85
CA GLY A 241 -15.79 -1.19 41.56
C GLY A 241 -16.72 -0.86 40.40
N PHE A 242 -16.12 -0.45 39.28
CA PHE A 242 -16.82 -0.46 37.99
C PHE A 242 -16.83 -1.87 37.40
N PRO A 243 -17.88 -2.26 36.67
CA PRO A 243 -17.96 -3.58 36.06
C PRO A 243 -16.87 -3.76 34.99
N VAL A 244 -16.32 -4.96 34.94
CA VAL A 244 -15.30 -5.39 33.97
C VAL A 244 -15.88 -6.49 33.10
N THR A 245 -15.85 -6.30 31.78
CA THR A 245 -16.32 -7.30 30.81
C THR A 245 -15.20 -7.70 29.87
N VAL A 246 -15.01 -8.99 29.63
CA VAL A 246 -14.07 -9.52 28.64
C VAL A 246 -14.83 -10.14 27.47
N PHE A 247 -14.58 -9.65 26.24
CA PHE A 247 -15.04 -10.26 25.00
C PHE A 247 -13.87 -10.97 24.31
N ALA A 248 -13.86 -12.30 24.40
CA ALA A 248 -12.73 -13.13 24.00
C ALA A 248 -13.07 -13.93 22.73
N TYR A 249 -12.66 -13.42 21.57
CA TYR A 249 -12.88 -14.07 20.26
C TYR A 249 -11.79 -15.11 20.02
N ALA A 250 -12.18 -16.34 19.68
CA ALA A 250 -11.24 -17.41 19.36
C ALA A 250 -10.18 -17.66 20.46
N SER A 251 -10.54 -17.51 21.73
CA SER A 251 -9.57 -17.58 22.83
C SER A 251 -9.08 -19.01 23.08
N PRO A 252 -7.76 -19.24 23.11
CA PRO A 252 -7.22 -20.47 23.68
C PRO A 252 -7.42 -20.48 25.21
N ARG A 253 -7.16 -21.63 25.83
CA ARG A 253 -7.21 -21.77 27.29
C ARG A 253 -6.02 -21.08 27.95
N VAL A 254 -6.26 -20.47 29.11
CA VAL A 254 -5.30 -19.55 29.75
C VAL A 254 -4.55 -20.21 30.90
N GLY A 255 -5.25 -20.96 31.75
CA GLY A 255 -4.67 -21.49 32.99
C GLY A 255 -5.33 -22.76 33.48
N ASP A 256 -4.96 -23.18 34.68
CA ASP A 256 -5.39 -24.43 35.29
C ASP A 256 -6.65 -24.28 36.17
N GLN A 257 -6.95 -25.31 36.96
CA GLN A 257 -8.08 -25.28 37.90
C GLN A 257 -7.94 -24.18 38.96
N GLY A 258 -6.73 -23.93 39.48
CA GLY A 258 -6.50 -22.86 40.46
C GLY A 258 -6.81 -21.48 39.88
N PHE A 259 -6.46 -21.26 38.61
CA PHE A 259 -6.83 -20.05 37.88
C PHE A 259 -8.35 -19.92 37.70
N GLN A 260 -9.06 -21.01 37.36
CA GLN A 260 -10.52 -20.99 37.29
C GLN A 260 -11.18 -20.72 38.65
N ASP A 261 -10.62 -21.23 39.75
CA ASP A 261 -11.16 -21.00 41.09
C ASP A 261 -10.95 -19.55 41.55
N VAL A 262 -9.86 -18.89 41.12
CA VAL A 262 -9.73 -17.43 41.26
C VAL A 262 -10.84 -16.72 40.49
N PHE A 263 -11.11 -17.08 39.23
CA PHE A 263 -12.17 -16.47 38.43
C PHE A 263 -13.56 -16.53 39.10
N LYS A 264 -13.93 -17.69 39.67
CA LYS A 264 -15.22 -17.87 40.37
C LYS A 264 -15.41 -16.93 41.56
N GLY A 265 -14.32 -16.43 42.14
CA GLY A 265 -14.36 -15.45 43.24
C GLY A 265 -14.48 -13.99 42.79
N LEU A 266 -14.50 -13.71 41.48
CA LEU A 266 -14.50 -12.35 40.92
C LEU A 266 -15.79 -12.00 40.17
N THR A 267 -16.75 -12.93 40.08
CA THR A 267 -17.92 -12.84 39.19
C THR A 267 -18.93 -11.75 39.56
N ASP A 268 -18.80 -11.13 40.74
CA ASP A 268 -19.60 -9.97 41.13
C ASP A 268 -19.29 -8.73 40.27
N ASP A 269 -18.01 -8.56 39.87
CA ASP A 269 -17.52 -7.41 39.11
C ASP A 269 -16.94 -7.81 37.74
N LEU A 270 -16.71 -9.10 37.47
CA LEU A 270 -16.09 -9.62 36.25
C LEU A 270 -17.02 -10.55 35.46
N HIS A 271 -17.22 -10.24 34.18
CA HIS A 271 -17.89 -11.13 33.24
C HIS A 271 -17.00 -11.44 32.04
N VAL A 272 -16.94 -12.71 31.61
CA VAL A 272 -16.14 -13.16 30.47
C VAL A 272 -17.05 -13.91 29.50
N LEU A 273 -17.17 -13.41 28.27
CA LEU A 273 -17.85 -14.08 27.17
C LEU A 273 -16.83 -14.63 26.19
N ARG A 274 -16.78 -15.96 26.08
CA ARG A 274 -15.97 -16.65 25.06
C ARG A 274 -16.79 -16.81 23.79
N ILE A 275 -16.23 -16.40 22.66
CA ILE A 275 -16.90 -16.52 21.36
C ILE A 275 -16.09 -17.50 20.53
N ARG A 276 -16.74 -18.57 20.07
CA ARG A 276 -16.11 -19.69 19.38
C ARG A 276 -16.80 -19.98 18.06
N ASN A 277 -16.00 -20.13 17.00
CA ASN A 277 -16.45 -20.65 15.73
C ASN A 277 -16.32 -22.18 15.74
N SER A 278 -17.37 -22.92 15.39
CA SER A 278 -17.40 -24.39 15.41
C SER A 278 -16.30 -25.03 14.55
N TYR A 279 -15.92 -24.36 13.46
CA TYR A 279 -14.88 -24.77 12.52
C TYR A 279 -13.46 -24.37 12.93
N ASP A 280 -13.30 -23.59 14.00
CA ASP A 280 -12.00 -23.18 14.50
C ASP A 280 -11.54 -24.11 15.65
N PRO A 281 -10.44 -24.88 15.45
CA PRO A 281 -9.96 -25.80 16.47
C PRO A 281 -9.17 -25.10 17.58
N LEU A 282 -8.67 -23.88 17.35
CA LEU A 282 -7.72 -23.20 18.25
C LEU A 282 -8.26 -22.96 19.67
N PRO A 283 -9.54 -22.56 19.86
CA PRO A 283 -10.13 -22.40 21.19
C PRO A 283 -10.14 -23.67 22.06
N CYS A 284 -9.91 -24.85 21.45
CA CYS A 284 -9.81 -26.11 22.18
C CYS A 284 -8.39 -26.42 22.71
N PHE A 285 -7.40 -25.56 22.44
CA PHE A 285 -6.02 -25.72 22.88
C PHE A 285 -5.63 -24.73 23.98
N PRO A 286 -4.71 -25.11 24.90
CA PRO A 286 -4.24 -26.47 25.16
C PRO A 286 -5.34 -27.39 25.73
N THR A 287 -5.17 -28.72 25.63
CA THR A 287 -6.25 -29.68 25.96
C THR A 287 -6.45 -29.84 27.47
N LYS A 288 -7.72 -29.99 27.92
CA LYS A 288 -8.04 -30.21 29.34
C LYS A 288 -7.51 -31.55 29.86
N VAL A 289 -7.74 -32.60 29.09
CA VAL A 289 -7.56 -34.00 29.53
C VAL A 289 -6.09 -34.35 29.72
N LEU A 290 -5.21 -33.83 28.87
CA LEU A 290 -3.79 -34.18 28.89
C LEU A 290 -2.93 -33.17 29.66
N LEU A 291 -3.32 -31.88 29.66
CA LEU A 291 -2.46 -30.78 30.11
C LEU A 291 -3.04 -29.98 31.28
N GLY A 292 -4.23 -30.33 31.80
CA GLY A 292 -4.80 -29.73 33.02
C GLY A 292 -5.33 -28.29 32.87
N TYR A 293 -5.42 -27.78 31.65
CA TYR A 293 -5.97 -26.45 31.37
C TYR A 293 -7.50 -26.41 31.57
N GLN A 294 -8.02 -25.27 31.99
CA GLN A 294 -9.44 -25.00 32.17
C GLN A 294 -9.88 -23.78 31.36
N ASP A 295 -11.17 -23.77 31.01
CA ASP A 295 -11.83 -22.59 30.47
C ASP A 295 -12.27 -21.69 31.64
N VAL A 296 -12.22 -20.38 31.45
CA VAL A 296 -12.80 -19.39 32.37
C VAL A 296 -13.88 -18.58 31.65
N GLY A 297 -14.87 -18.12 32.41
CA GLY A 297 -16.14 -17.64 31.86
C GLY A 297 -17.16 -18.77 31.78
N ASP A 298 -18.28 -18.59 32.47
CA ASP A 298 -19.36 -19.58 32.54
C ASP A 298 -20.22 -19.63 31.27
N GLN A 299 -19.97 -18.70 30.34
CA GLN A 299 -20.78 -18.48 29.14
C GLN A 299 -19.91 -18.55 27.87
N GLU A 300 -20.40 -19.30 26.88
CA GLU A 300 -19.77 -19.46 25.57
C GLU A 300 -20.82 -19.22 24.47
N LEU A 301 -20.51 -18.33 23.54
CA LEU A 301 -21.28 -18.14 22.31
C LEU A 301 -20.65 -18.97 21.20
N GLU A 302 -21.32 -20.05 20.80
CA GLU A 302 -20.96 -20.84 19.62
C GLU A 302 -21.62 -20.23 18.36
N ILE A 303 -20.80 -19.96 17.34
CA ILE A 303 -21.22 -19.54 16.00
C ILE A 303 -20.71 -20.54 14.95
N ASP A 304 -21.37 -20.62 13.80
CA ASP A 304 -20.93 -21.47 12.69
C ASP A 304 -20.76 -20.65 11.41
N SER A 305 -19.51 -20.36 11.07
CA SER A 305 -19.17 -19.65 9.83
C SER A 305 -19.37 -20.47 8.56
N SER A 306 -19.34 -21.81 8.63
CA SER A 306 -19.46 -22.70 7.46
C SER A 306 -20.84 -22.63 6.80
N LYS A 307 -21.84 -22.16 7.54
CA LYS A 307 -23.19 -21.89 7.00
C LYS A 307 -23.26 -20.71 6.05
N SER A 308 -22.25 -19.83 6.03
CA SER A 308 -22.27 -18.63 5.22
C SER A 308 -22.20 -18.96 3.72
N PRO A 309 -23.18 -18.57 2.89
CA PRO A 309 -23.15 -18.77 1.44
C PRO A 309 -22.18 -17.80 0.71
N TYR A 310 -21.48 -16.96 1.47
CA TYR A 310 -20.54 -15.97 0.95
C TYR A 310 -19.12 -16.53 0.79
N LEU A 311 -18.79 -17.63 1.48
CA LEU A 311 -17.41 -18.10 1.62
C LEU A 311 -16.99 -19.06 0.50
N LYS A 312 -15.68 -19.11 0.25
CA LYS A 312 -15.02 -20.20 -0.48
C LYS A 312 -15.16 -21.51 0.31
N SER A 313 -15.28 -22.61 -0.40
CA SER A 313 -15.29 -23.96 0.17
C SER A 313 -14.15 -24.79 -0.44
N PRO A 314 -13.27 -25.40 0.38
CA PRO A 314 -13.23 -25.36 1.84
C PRO A 314 -12.76 -24.01 2.40
N ILE A 315 -13.08 -23.73 3.68
CA ILE A 315 -12.61 -22.52 4.38
C ILE A 315 -11.13 -22.69 4.76
N ALA A 316 -10.25 -21.93 4.13
CA ALA A 316 -8.80 -22.05 4.35
C ALA A 316 -8.34 -21.51 5.71
N GLN A 317 -8.97 -20.46 6.25
CA GLN A 317 -8.53 -19.78 7.48
C GLN A 317 -9.69 -19.55 8.47
N PRO A 318 -10.17 -20.62 9.15
CA PRO A 318 -11.32 -20.53 10.06
C PRO A 318 -11.06 -19.71 11.33
N HIS A 319 -9.79 -19.42 11.65
CA HIS A 319 -9.34 -18.64 12.80
C HIS A 319 -9.26 -17.13 12.53
N ASN A 320 -9.75 -16.63 11.39
CA ASN A 320 -9.68 -15.20 11.07
C ASN A 320 -10.75 -14.39 11.84
N LEU A 321 -10.38 -13.24 12.41
CA LEU A 321 -11.33 -12.41 13.17
C LEU A 321 -12.49 -11.89 12.30
N GLU A 322 -12.24 -11.47 11.06
CA GLU A 322 -13.29 -10.97 10.17
C GLU A 322 -14.33 -12.06 9.87
N LEU A 323 -13.91 -13.33 9.82
CA LEU A 323 -14.81 -14.47 9.71
C LEU A 323 -15.70 -14.65 10.95
N TYR A 324 -15.14 -14.46 12.14
CA TYR A 324 -15.91 -14.47 13.39
C TYR A 324 -16.96 -13.35 13.41
N LEU A 325 -16.57 -12.13 13.04
CA LEU A 325 -17.49 -10.98 13.03
C LEU A 325 -18.58 -11.14 11.95
N HIS A 326 -18.24 -11.71 10.80
CA HIS A 326 -19.21 -12.10 9.77
C HIS A 326 -20.20 -13.16 10.27
N ALA A 327 -19.72 -14.19 10.96
CA ALA A 327 -20.58 -15.21 11.53
C ALA A 327 -21.50 -14.64 12.64
N ILE A 328 -21.02 -13.74 13.50
CA ILE A 328 -21.87 -13.00 14.46
C ILE A 328 -22.92 -12.15 13.74
N ALA A 329 -22.60 -11.60 12.57
CA ALA A 329 -23.53 -10.78 11.80
C ALA A 329 -24.70 -11.57 11.20
N GLY A 330 -24.52 -12.87 10.91
CA GLY A 330 -25.49 -13.62 10.12
C GLY A 330 -25.87 -15.03 10.56
N TYR A 331 -25.18 -15.66 11.50
CA TYR A 331 -25.54 -16.99 11.97
C TYR A 331 -26.84 -16.96 12.79
N GLN A 332 -27.81 -17.80 12.44
CA GLN A 332 -29.15 -17.83 13.03
C GLN A 332 -29.43 -19.09 13.88
N GLY A 333 -28.44 -19.96 14.08
CA GLY A 333 -28.58 -21.22 14.82
C GLY A 333 -28.34 -22.45 13.95
N LYS A 334 -28.29 -23.64 14.58
CA LYS A 334 -27.89 -24.92 13.93
C LYS A 334 -28.91 -25.44 12.92
N GLU A 335 -30.19 -25.12 13.09
CA GLU A 335 -31.25 -25.56 12.18
C GLU A 335 -31.64 -24.48 11.15
N GLU A 336 -31.21 -23.23 11.36
CA GLU A 336 -31.62 -22.09 10.55
C GLU A 336 -30.61 -21.76 9.43
N GLU A 337 -31.09 -21.09 8.38
CA GLU A 337 -30.25 -20.58 7.30
C GLU A 337 -29.43 -19.35 7.74
N PHE A 338 -28.24 -19.18 7.15
CA PHE A 338 -27.42 -18.00 7.40
C PHE A 338 -28.07 -16.76 6.76
N LYS A 339 -28.26 -15.71 7.56
CA LYS A 339 -28.87 -14.46 7.12
C LYS A 339 -28.22 -13.28 7.83
N LEU A 340 -27.56 -12.39 7.08
CA LEU A 340 -27.06 -11.12 7.63
C LEU A 340 -28.25 -10.29 8.13
N VAL A 341 -28.28 -10.01 9.43
CA VAL A 341 -29.32 -9.19 10.10
C VAL A 341 -28.79 -7.86 10.59
N VAL A 342 -27.48 -7.64 10.44
CA VAL A 342 -26.80 -6.36 10.61
C VAL A 342 -26.08 -6.03 9.30
N ASP A 343 -25.99 -4.74 8.99
CA ASP A 343 -25.34 -4.25 7.78
C ASP A 343 -23.81 -4.32 7.94
N ARG A 344 -23.27 -5.53 7.76
CA ARG A 344 -21.84 -5.80 7.77
C ARG A 344 -21.38 -6.12 6.36
N ASP A 345 -20.41 -5.34 5.91
CA ASP A 345 -19.84 -5.50 4.59
C ASP A 345 -19.04 -6.81 4.46
N ILE A 346 -19.42 -7.64 3.48
CA ILE A 346 -18.79 -8.92 3.17
C ILE A 346 -17.37 -8.77 2.62
N SER A 347 -17.00 -7.60 2.09
CA SER A 347 -15.65 -7.35 1.55
C SER A 347 -14.57 -7.44 2.63
N LEU A 348 -14.92 -7.19 3.90
CA LEU A 348 -14.04 -7.31 5.05
C LEU A 348 -13.49 -8.74 5.23
N LEU A 349 -14.22 -9.77 4.75
CA LEU A 349 -13.74 -11.16 4.73
C LEU A 349 -12.42 -11.32 3.95
N ASN A 350 -12.17 -10.47 2.96
CA ASN A 350 -10.95 -10.48 2.16
C ASN A 350 -9.92 -9.42 2.60
N LYS A 351 -10.12 -8.76 3.75
CA LYS A 351 -9.25 -7.67 4.22
C LYS A 351 -7.79 -8.10 4.35
N SER A 352 -7.53 -9.24 5.00
CA SER A 352 -6.19 -9.79 5.25
C SER A 352 -5.97 -11.18 4.65
N VAL A 353 -7.00 -11.77 4.06
CA VAL A 353 -7.05 -13.18 3.60
C VAL A 353 -7.90 -13.31 2.33
N ASP A 354 -8.10 -14.53 1.85
CA ASP A 354 -8.94 -14.85 0.68
C ASP A 354 -10.06 -15.83 1.09
N LEU A 355 -11.13 -15.31 1.68
CA LEU A 355 -12.23 -16.10 2.22
C LEU A 355 -13.51 -16.00 1.39
N LEU A 356 -13.72 -14.89 0.70
CA LEU A 356 -14.96 -14.60 -0.03
C LEU A 356 -14.96 -15.30 -1.39
N ALA A 357 -16.09 -15.90 -1.79
CA ALA A 357 -16.20 -16.57 -3.09
C ALA A 357 -15.92 -15.62 -4.28
N ASP A 358 -15.24 -16.10 -5.31
CA ASP A 358 -14.74 -15.25 -6.41
C ASP A 358 -15.85 -14.51 -7.17
N LYS A 359 -17.09 -15.03 -7.15
CA LYS A 359 -18.28 -14.39 -7.74
C LYS A 359 -18.58 -13.00 -7.19
N TYR A 360 -18.08 -12.65 -5.99
CA TYR A 360 -18.30 -11.34 -5.38
C TYR A 360 -17.26 -10.29 -5.82
N LYS A 361 -16.26 -10.66 -6.63
CA LYS A 361 -15.29 -9.73 -7.22
C LYS A 361 -14.60 -8.80 -6.21
N ILE A 362 -14.25 -9.33 -5.03
CA ILE A 362 -13.46 -8.58 -4.03
C ILE A 362 -12.01 -9.09 -4.05
N PRO A 363 -11.00 -8.22 -4.23
CA PRO A 363 -9.60 -8.64 -4.22
C PRO A 363 -9.24 -9.28 -2.88
N PRO A 364 -8.51 -10.40 -2.85
CA PRO A 364 -8.01 -10.96 -1.61
C PRO A 364 -6.91 -10.10 -1.00
N LYS A 365 -6.74 -10.17 0.32
CA LYS A 365 -5.72 -9.45 1.09
C LYS A 365 -5.65 -7.97 0.73
N TRP A 366 -6.81 -7.34 0.57
CA TRP A 366 -6.85 -6.01 -0.04
C TRP A 366 -6.31 -4.92 0.89
N TRP A 367 -6.27 -5.08 2.21
CA TRP A 367 -5.74 -4.04 3.10
C TRP A 367 -4.25 -3.82 2.89
N ALA A 368 -3.89 -2.67 2.33
CA ALA A 368 -2.53 -2.33 1.98
C ALA A 368 -2.28 -0.84 2.19
N VAL A 369 -1.16 -0.51 2.85
CA VAL A 369 -0.73 0.87 3.01
C VAL A 369 -0.23 1.38 1.66
N LYS A 370 -0.70 2.56 1.24
CA LYS A 370 -0.25 3.19 0.00
C LYS A 370 1.29 3.22 -0.02
N ASN A 371 1.87 2.72 -1.10
CA ASN A 371 3.31 2.70 -1.31
C ASN A 371 4.12 2.10 -0.13
N ASN A 372 3.55 1.18 0.65
CA ASN A 372 4.12 0.65 1.90
C ASN A 372 4.58 1.73 2.91
N GLY A 373 4.02 2.94 2.83
CA GLY A 373 4.40 4.08 3.68
C GLY A 373 5.44 5.02 3.06
N MET A 374 5.95 4.72 1.86
CA MET A 374 6.80 5.64 1.10
C MET A 374 5.95 6.82 0.60
N ILE A 375 6.47 8.04 0.76
CA ILE A 375 5.86 9.27 0.25
C ILE A 375 6.83 9.98 -0.68
N GLN A 376 6.32 10.49 -1.79
CA GLN A 376 7.08 11.31 -2.71
C GLN A 376 7.08 12.76 -2.22
N MET A 377 8.26 13.37 -2.23
CA MET A 377 8.52 14.76 -1.88
C MET A 377 8.35 15.65 -3.12
N ASP A 378 8.35 16.98 -2.93
CA ASP A 378 8.15 17.94 -4.03
C ASP A 378 9.29 17.93 -5.06
N ASP A 379 10.49 17.52 -4.65
CA ASP A 379 11.67 17.30 -5.50
C ASP A 379 11.65 15.96 -6.25
N GLY A 380 10.60 15.16 -6.08
CA GLY A 380 10.42 13.85 -6.73
C GLY A 380 11.08 12.68 -6.01
N PHE A 381 11.91 12.93 -4.98
CA PHE A 381 12.52 11.88 -4.16
C PHE A 381 11.50 11.27 -3.20
N TRP A 382 11.75 10.04 -2.80
CA TRP A 382 10.90 9.29 -1.89
C TRP A 382 11.56 9.13 -0.54
N LYS A 383 10.73 9.16 0.50
CA LYS A 383 11.15 8.83 1.85
C LYS A 383 10.10 7.94 2.51
N LEU A 384 10.55 7.11 3.43
CA LEU A 384 9.66 6.37 4.29
C LEU A 384 9.02 7.33 5.30
N ASN A 385 7.69 7.41 5.32
CA ASN A 385 6.96 8.19 6.31
C ASN A 385 6.84 7.41 7.62
N ASP A 386 7.95 7.32 8.34
CA ASP A 386 8.04 6.62 9.61
C ASP A 386 7.49 7.46 10.76
N TYR A 387 6.43 6.95 11.38
CA TYR A 387 6.00 7.41 12.70
C TYR A 387 6.59 6.50 13.76
N VAL A 388 7.50 7.03 14.57
CA VAL A 388 8.02 6.33 15.75
C VAL A 388 7.24 6.83 16.96
N PRO A 389 6.39 6.00 17.61
CA PRO A 389 5.69 6.41 18.82
C PRO A 389 6.66 6.90 19.89
N ASP A 390 6.25 7.92 20.65
CA ASP A 390 6.97 8.26 21.86
C ASP A 390 6.93 7.09 22.84
N PRO A 391 8.02 6.84 23.60
CA PRO A 391 7.97 5.85 24.67
C PRO A 391 6.90 6.26 25.69
N PRO A 392 6.33 5.31 26.45
CA PRO A 392 5.40 5.63 27.53
C PRO A 392 6.07 6.61 28.50
N SER A 393 5.81 7.91 28.36
CA SER A 393 6.52 8.94 29.12
C SER A 393 6.02 8.93 30.56
N GLU A 394 6.94 8.91 31.54
CA GLU A 394 6.61 9.32 32.91
C GLU A 394 6.32 10.82 33.04
N LYS A 395 6.57 11.63 32.01
CA LYS A 395 6.17 13.04 31.98
C LYS A 395 5.90 13.47 30.54
N VAL A 396 4.63 13.63 30.18
CA VAL A 396 4.26 14.58 29.11
C VAL A 396 4.55 15.96 29.70
N SER A 397 5.54 16.69 29.16
CA SER A 397 5.83 18.04 29.62
C SER A 397 4.57 18.92 29.48
N LEU A 398 4.38 19.86 30.41
CA LEU A 398 3.25 20.79 30.41
C LEU A 398 3.17 21.52 29.05
N ALA A 399 4.33 21.85 28.49
CA ALA A 399 4.56 22.36 27.14
C ALA A 399 3.85 21.59 26.02
N ARG A 400 3.95 20.25 25.97
CA ARG A 400 3.28 19.44 24.93
C ARG A 400 1.76 19.39 25.06
N ARG A 401 1.21 19.67 26.25
CA ARG A 401 -0.25 19.77 26.46
C ARG A 401 -0.83 21.09 25.94
N PHE A 402 -0.01 22.13 25.77
CA PHE A 402 -0.45 23.41 25.22
C PHE A 402 -0.34 23.48 23.69
N GLY A 403 0.47 22.62 23.05
CA GLY A 403 0.65 22.60 21.59
C GLY A 403 -0.49 21.95 20.77
N LEU A 404 -1.54 21.43 21.40
CA LEU A 404 -2.59 20.63 20.74
C LEU A 404 -4.02 20.96 21.23
N VAL A 405 -4.33 22.23 21.44
CA VAL A 405 -5.74 22.66 21.57
C VAL A 405 -6.24 23.17 20.21
N PRO A 406 -7.08 22.43 19.47
CA PRO A 406 -7.84 23.03 18.39
C PRO A 406 -8.94 23.87 19.02
N LEU A 407 -8.81 25.19 18.96
CA LEU A 407 -9.99 26.05 19.08
C LEU A 407 -10.92 25.68 17.92
N GLY A 408 -12.21 25.49 18.22
CA GLY A 408 -13.25 25.07 17.28
C GLY A 408 -13.51 26.08 16.13
N PRO A 409 -14.69 25.99 15.48
CA PRO A 409 -14.92 26.33 14.06
C PRO A 409 -14.53 27.76 13.66
N PRO A 410 -14.27 28.00 12.35
CA PRO A 410 -13.43 29.09 11.88
C PRO A 410 -13.99 30.46 12.27
N LEU A 411 -13.23 31.19 13.09
CA LEU A 411 -13.37 32.64 13.19
C LEU A 411 -12.93 33.23 11.85
N LEU A 412 -13.90 33.48 10.98
CA LEU A 412 -13.73 34.32 9.81
C LEU A 412 -13.32 35.72 10.30
N ALA A 413 -12.04 36.04 10.06
CA ALA A 413 -11.32 37.29 10.30
C ALA A 413 -10.90 37.60 11.76
N TYR A 414 -9.67 37.19 12.09
CA TYR A 414 -8.86 37.82 13.15
C TYR A 414 -7.39 37.88 12.69
N SER A 415 -6.77 39.07 12.71
CA SER A 415 -5.32 39.24 12.56
C SER A 415 -4.80 40.17 13.67
N SER A 416 -3.67 39.80 14.27
CA SER A 416 -2.95 40.57 15.29
C SER A 416 -1.53 40.82 14.80
N ASN A 417 -0.99 42.01 15.08
CA ASN A 417 0.38 42.41 14.73
C ASN A 417 1.41 42.03 15.81
N CYS A 418 0.99 41.37 16.89
CA CYS A 418 1.86 40.97 18.00
C CYS A 418 2.19 39.49 17.90
N LYS A 419 3.47 39.11 17.82
CA LYS A 419 3.89 37.70 17.99
C LYS A 419 4.20 37.43 19.46
N ALA A 420 3.14 37.33 20.26
CA ALA A 420 3.24 36.71 21.57
C ALA A 420 2.92 35.21 21.40
N MET A 421 3.94 34.36 21.43
CA MET A 421 3.78 32.91 21.33
C MET A 421 4.20 32.25 22.63
N PHE A 422 3.35 31.37 23.15
CA PHE A 422 3.79 30.44 24.18
C PHE A 422 4.68 29.39 23.52
N THR A 423 5.94 29.35 23.91
CA THR A 423 6.90 28.33 23.46
C THR A 423 7.29 27.42 24.62
N ALA A 424 7.72 26.22 24.25
CA ALA A 424 8.27 25.25 25.18
C ALA A 424 9.80 25.41 25.23
N VAL A 425 10.35 25.83 26.36
CA VAL A 425 11.81 25.83 26.60
C VAL A 425 12.08 25.01 27.85
N ASP A 426 12.96 24.00 27.73
CA ASP A 426 13.47 23.19 28.84
C ASP A 426 12.43 22.59 29.83
N GLY A 427 11.20 22.37 29.36
CA GLY A 427 10.12 21.77 30.15
C GLY A 427 9.11 22.77 30.74
N ASP A 428 9.37 24.07 30.63
CA ASP A 428 8.48 25.16 31.02
C ASP A 428 7.74 25.78 29.82
N VAL A 429 6.71 26.58 30.11
CA VAL A 429 5.96 27.36 29.10
C VAL A 429 6.34 28.83 29.23
N GLU A 430 7.05 29.35 28.24
CA GLU A 430 7.48 30.75 28.20
C GLU A 430 6.63 31.54 27.21
N LEU A 431 6.23 32.75 27.59
CA LEU A 431 5.63 33.70 26.65
C LEU A 431 6.76 34.42 25.91
N VAL A 432 7.04 34.00 24.68
CA VAL A 432 7.98 34.70 23.80
C VAL A 432 7.25 35.87 23.18
N VAL A 433 7.74 37.06 23.49
CA VAL A 433 7.29 38.33 22.96
C VAL A 433 8.37 38.90 22.05
N ASP A 434 7.95 39.54 20.96
CA ASP A 434 8.82 40.20 19.99
C ASP A 434 9.52 41.48 20.51
N ARG A 435 9.19 41.93 21.74
CA ARG A 435 9.81 43.07 22.43
C ARG A 435 9.66 42.99 23.95
N PRO A 436 10.44 43.75 24.75
CA PRO A 436 10.27 43.85 26.20
C PRO A 436 8.96 44.55 26.60
N TYR A 437 8.21 43.99 27.56
CA TYR A 437 6.99 44.60 28.13
C TYR A 437 7.21 45.03 29.58
N LYS A 438 6.55 46.11 30.02
CA LYS A 438 6.52 46.55 31.43
C LYS A 438 5.31 45.95 32.17
N ALA A 439 5.47 45.68 33.47
CA ALA A 439 4.37 45.17 34.30
C ALA A 439 3.18 46.16 34.30
N GLY A 440 2.01 45.70 33.85
CA GLY A 440 0.78 46.50 33.72
C GLY A 440 0.51 47.07 32.31
N GLU A 441 1.37 46.79 31.33
CA GLU A 441 1.19 47.23 29.94
C GLU A 441 0.15 46.34 29.20
N PRO A 442 -0.88 46.90 28.53
CA PRO A 442 -1.86 46.13 27.76
C PRO A 442 -1.25 45.49 26.50
N ILE A 443 -1.69 44.28 26.14
CA ILE A 443 -1.09 43.47 25.05
C ILE A 443 -1.66 43.81 23.65
N VAL A 444 -2.64 44.72 23.53
CA VAL A 444 -3.32 44.96 22.24
C VAL A 444 -3.53 46.45 22.02
N ASP A 445 -2.90 47.01 20.98
CA ASP A 445 -3.26 48.32 20.43
C ASP A 445 -2.93 48.42 18.92
N SER A 446 -3.98 48.63 18.13
CA SER A 446 -4.10 49.26 16.79
C SER A 446 -3.18 48.88 15.60
N LEU A 447 -3.84 48.74 14.45
CA LEU A 447 -3.42 48.27 13.12
C LEU A 447 -2.72 49.36 12.27
N PHE A 448 -1.62 49.04 11.57
CA PHE A 448 -1.19 49.72 10.32
C PHE A 448 -0.33 48.79 9.44
N LEU A 449 -0.44 48.99 8.11
CA LEU A 449 0.14 48.23 6.98
C LEU A 449 1.66 48.49 6.76
N ILE A 450 2.30 47.54 6.06
CA ILE A 450 3.23 47.66 4.88
C ILE A 450 4.45 46.70 4.95
N ASP A 451 4.64 45.98 3.84
CA ASP A 451 5.83 45.36 3.19
C ASP A 451 7.09 44.92 3.98
N GLY A 452 7.64 43.77 3.55
CA GLY A 452 9.09 43.56 3.54
C GLY A 452 9.61 42.17 3.97
N CYS A 453 9.96 41.36 2.98
CA CYS A 453 11.06 40.39 2.90
C CYS A 453 11.45 39.52 4.12
N TRP A 454 11.32 38.19 3.96
CA TRP A 454 12.26 37.22 4.54
C TRP A 454 12.65 36.18 3.47
N ASN A 455 13.91 36.23 3.05
CA ASN A 455 14.52 35.25 2.18
C ASN A 455 14.63 33.90 2.92
N PHE A 456 13.75 32.96 2.61
CA PHE A 456 14.13 31.56 2.66
C PHE A 456 15.11 31.32 1.52
N PHE A 457 16.34 30.90 1.83
CA PHE A 457 17.19 30.26 0.83
C PHE A 457 16.57 28.89 0.51
N LEU A 458 15.51 28.91 -0.31
CA LEU A 458 15.22 27.78 -1.17
C LEU A 458 16.41 27.72 -2.12
N ILE A 459 17.29 26.72 -1.94
CA ILE A 459 18.23 26.37 -3.01
C ILE A 459 17.36 25.74 -4.11
N VAL A 460 16.69 26.57 -4.90
CA VAL A 460 16.20 26.17 -6.22
C VAL A 460 17.47 25.97 -7.04
N ARG A 461 17.94 24.73 -7.15
CA ARG A 461 18.89 24.40 -8.20
C ARG A 461 18.13 24.55 -9.51
N PHE A 462 18.28 25.70 -10.16
CA PHE A 462 18.02 25.80 -11.58
C PHE A 462 19.05 24.89 -12.26
N ILE A 463 18.66 23.65 -12.55
CA ILE A 463 19.38 22.87 -13.55
C ILE A 463 19.21 23.65 -14.84
N ASP A 464 20.32 24.08 -15.44
CA ASP A 464 20.31 24.77 -16.72
C ASP A 464 19.88 23.78 -17.81
N MET A 465 18.57 23.61 -17.97
CA MET A 465 17.95 22.71 -18.95
C MET A 465 17.98 23.31 -20.36
N ALA A 466 18.51 24.54 -20.56
CA ALA A 466 18.68 25.14 -21.88
C ALA A 466 19.51 24.22 -22.80
N SER A 467 20.48 23.51 -22.23
CA SER A 467 21.29 22.51 -22.92
C SER A 467 20.48 21.38 -23.57
N ILE A 468 19.42 20.85 -22.92
CA ILE A 468 18.60 19.79 -23.55
C ILE A 468 17.79 20.35 -24.72
N ALA A 469 17.18 21.52 -24.53
CA ALA A 469 16.40 22.18 -25.57
C ALA A 469 17.25 22.60 -26.78
N GLU A 470 18.53 22.92 -26.58
CA GLU A 470 19.45 23.28 -27.67
C GLU A 470 20.01 22.04 -28.39
N ASN A 471 20.25 20.95 -27.67
CA ASN A 471 20.91 19.74 -28.20
C ASN A 471 19.94 18.60 -28.52
N TRP A 472 18.63 18.82 -28.46
CA TRP A 472 17.63 17.74 -28.58
C TRP A 472 17.78 16.91 -29.86
N LYS A 473 18.17 17.53 -30.99
CA LYS A 473 18.38 16.81 -32.26
C LYS A 473 19.51 15.78 -32.17
N ASP A 474 20.62 16.17 -31.56
CA ASP A 474 21.76 15.27 -31.34
C ASP A 474 21.40 14.18 -30.31
N PHE A 475 20.67 14.53 -29.24
CA PHE A 475 20.15 13.55 -28.27
C PHE A 475 19.08 12.62 -28.86
N SER A 476 18.36 13.05 -29.89
CA SER A 476 17.43 12.26 -30.70
C SER A 476 18.11 11.49 -31.85
N GLY A 477 19.45 11.52 -31.92
CA GLY A 477 20.21 10.66 -32.83
C GLY A 477 20.49 11.24 -34.21
N ALA A 478 20.31 12.55 -34.45
CA ALA A 478 20.58 13.17 -35.76
C ALA A 478 22.00 12.90 -36.33
N LYS A 479 22.95 12.55 -35.46
CA LYS A 479 24.32 12.10 -35.80
C LYS A 479 24.63 10.69 -35.31
N ASN A 480 23.62 9.83 -35.19
CA ASN A 480 23.70 8.48 -34.62
C ASN A 480 24.43 8.43 -33.27
N TRP A 481 24.23 9.45 -32.44
CA TRP A 481 24.88 9.60 -31.14
C TRP A 481 26.42 9.51 -31.17
N ASP A 482 27.05 9.88 -32.28
CA ASP A 482 28.52 9.93 -32.39
C ASP A 482 29.14 10.74 -31.25
N GLY A 483 30.06 10.13 -30.51
CA GLY A 483 30.68 10.68 -29.29
C GLY A 483 29.77 10.83 -28.06
N LEU A 484 28.46 10.56 -28.15
CA LEU A 484 27.52 10.62 -27.02
C LEU A 484 27.34 9.28 -26.28
N LEU A 485 27.68 8.16 -26.93
CA LEU A 485 27.63 6.81 -26.35
C LEU A 485 28.92 6.44 -25.60
N ASP A 486 29.98 7.25 -25.74
CA ASP A 486 31.24 7.05 -25.04
C ASP A 486 31.12 7.37 -23.56
N HIS A 487 31.72 6.51 -22.73
CA HIS A 487 31.74 6.73 -21.28
C HIS A 487 32.89 7.66 -20.87
N PRO A 488 32.67 8.59 -19.92
CA PRO A 488 31.41 8.85 -19.21
C PRO A 488 30.39 9.61 -20.08
N LEU A 489 29.14 9.12 -20.12
CA LEU A 489 28.07 9.76 -20.90
C LEU A 489 27.81 11.19 -20.43
N ASN A 490 27.48 12.06 -21.40
CA ASN A 490 26.98 13.41 -21.16
C ASN A 490 25.81 13.39 -20.14
N THR A 491 25.84 14.30 -19.16
CA THR A 491 24.88 14.31 -18.04
C THR A 491 23.45 14.61 -18.48
N ASP A 492 23.27 15.52 -19.45
CA ASP A 492 21.95 15.85 -20.00
C ASP A 492 21.42 14.73 -20.88
N PHE A 493 22.30 14.05 -21.62
CA PHE A 493 21.92 12.84 -22.36
C PHE A 493 21.47 11.71 -21.42
N ARG A 494 22.12 11.53 -20.26
CA ARG A 494 21.63 10.59 -19.22
C ARG A 494 20.23 10.97 -18.74
N ARG A 495 19.98 12.25 -18.43
CA ARG A 495 18.64 12.75 -18.05
C ARG A 495 17.63 12.45 -19.15
N TYR A 496 18.02 12.64 -20.41
CA TYR A 496 17.20 12.43 -21.59
C TYR A 496 16.77 10.96 -21.77
N LEU A 497 17.71 10.04 -21.61
CA LEU A 497 17.43 8.59 -21.62
C LEU A 497 16.52 8.22 -20.45
N ILE A 498 16.90 8.59 -19.22
CA ILE A 498 16.12 8.28 -18.01
C ILE A 498 14.68 8.79 -18.14
N HIS A 499 14.51 10.01 -18.65
CA HIS A 499 13.22 10.61 -18.94
C HIS A 499 12.33 9.68 -19.76
N TYR A 500 12.77 9.18 -20.92
CA TYR A 500 11.96 8.28 -21.75
C TYR A 500 11.73 6.93 -21.08
N GLY A 501 12.72 6.42 -20.35
CA GLY A 501 12.59 5.19 -19.56
C GLY A 501 11.51 5.28 -18.47
N GLU A 502 11.42 6.40 -17.76
CA GLU A 502 10.38 6.64 -16.76
C GLU A 502 8.97 6.60 -17.36
N ARG A 503 8.80 7.07 -18.61
CA ARG A 503 7.50 7.03 -19.31
C ARG A 503 7.12 5.60 -19.71
N VAL A 504 8.11 4.74 -19.95
CA VAL A 504 7.89 3.30 -20.14
C VAL A 504 7.50 2.63 -18.81
N GLU A 505 8.23 2.92 -17.72
CA GLU A 505 7.94 2.36 -16.38
C GLU A 505 6.54 2.76 -15.88
N ALA A 506 6.08 3.97 -16.22
CA ALA A 506 4.74 4.46 -15.89
C ALA A 506 3.61 3.53 -16.37
N ILE A 507 3.84 2.73 -17.42
CA ILE A 507 2.85 1.76 -17.88
C ILE A 507 2.66 0.66 -16.83
N GLY A 508 3.76 0.14 -16.25
CA GLY A 508 3.73 -0.85 -15.18
C GLY A 508 3.01 -0.33 -13.94
N ASP A 509 3.31 0.91 -13.54
CA ASP A 509 2.69 1.58 -12.38
C ASP A 509 1.17 1.76 -12.51
N ALA A 510 0.70 1.99 -13.74
CA ALA A 510 -0.71 2.18 -14.03
C ALA A 510 -1.43 0.89 -14.40
N PHE A 511 -0.74 -0.23 -14.58
CA PHE A 511 -1.35 -1.48 -15.03
C PHE A 511 -2.23 -2.09 -13.94
N ASN A 512 -3.47 -2.46 -14.31
CA ASN A 512 -4.37 -3.10 -13.37
C ASN A 512 -4.21 -4.64 -13.34
N SER A 513 -3.45 -5.12 -12.37
CA SER A 513 -3.25 -6.54 -12.10
C SER A 513 -4.28 -7.17 -11.14
N VAL A 514 -5.31 -6.43 -10.71
CA VAL A 514 -6.32 -6.92 -9.77
C VAL A 514 -7.37 -7.72 -10.53
N LYS A 515 -7.28 -9.06 -10.49
CA LYS A 515 -8.18 -9.98 -11.22
C LYS A 515 -9.67 -9.78 -10.92
N ALA A 516 -9.99 -9.30 -9.73
CA ALA A 516 -11.37 -9.06 -9.32
C ALA A 516 -11.99 -7.79 -9.96
N SER A 517 -11.15 -6.93 -10.56
CA SER A 517 -11.56 -5.67 -11.17
C SER A 517 -12.23 -5.88 -12.52
N ASP A 518 -13.25 -5.08 -12.81
CA ASP A 518 -13.85 -5.01 -14.15
C ASP A 518 -12.90 -4.36 -15.18
N SER A 519 -11.84 -3.70 -14.69
CA SER A 519 -10.77 -3.10 -15.51
C SER A 519 -9.46 -3.91 -15.44
N TYR A 520 -9.51 -5.18 -15.07
CA TYR A 520 -8.34 -6.06 -15.07
C TYR A 520 -7.64 -6.06 -16.44
N ALA A 521 -6.31 -5.99 -16.43
CA ALA A 521 -5.44 -5.82 -17.59
C ALA A 521 -5.63 -4.51 -18.40
N LEU A 522 -6.37 -3.54 -17.87
CA LEU A 522 -6.48 -2.18 -18.42
C LEU A 522 -5.68 -1.17 -17.57
N SER A 523 -5.64 0.09 -18.00
CA SER A 523 -5.07 1.18 -17.19
C SER A 523 -5.97 1.46 -15.98
N ARG A 524 -5.36 1.67 -14.80
CA ARG A 524 -6.04 2.09 -13.56
C ARG A 524 -6.52 3.53 -13.59
N TYR A 525 -5.95 4.35 -14.46
CA TYR A 525 -6.10 5.80 -14.39
C TYR A 525 -6.62 6.38 -15.70
N PRO A 526 -7.44 7.43 -15.65
CA PRO A 526 -7.82 8.20 -16.82
C PRO A 526 -6.61 8.95 -17.39
N THR A 527 -6.66 9.26 -18.68
CA THR A 527 -5.56 9.85 -19.44
C THR A 527 -5.10 11.20 -18.88
N GLU A 528 -6.03 11.99 -18.36
CA GLU A 528 -5.82 13.33 -17.80
C GLU A 528 -5.07 13.29 -16.46
N GLU A 529 -5.21 12.20 -15.70
CA GLU A 529 -4.57 12.04 -14.39
C GLU A 529 -3.41 11.06 -14.41
N PHE A 530 -3.07 10.49 -15.56
CA PHE A 530 -2.12 9.40 -15.70
C PHE A 530 -0.77 9.71 -15.02
N PHE A 531 -0.08 10.77 -15.46
CA PHE A 531 1.25 11.13 -14.93
C PHE A 531 1.22 11.58 -13.46
N LYS A 532 0.07 12.10 -12.99
CA LYS A 532 -0.12 12.45 -11.58
C LYS A 532 -0.21 11.19 -10.72
N ASN A 533 -1.00 10.20 -11.14
CA ASN A 533 -1.26 9.00 -10.36
C ASN A 533 -0.08 8.00 -10.38
N VAL A 534 0.79 8.06 -11.40
CA VAL A 534 2.07 7.32 -11.45
C VAL A 534 3.26 8.10 -10.88
N ASN A 535 3.02 9.25 -10.23
CA ASN A 535 4.04 10.03 -9.51
C ASN A 535 5.17 10.61 -10.39
N LEU A 536 4.86 11.00 -11.64
CA LEU A 536 5.79 11.65 -12.57
C LEU A 536 5.56 13.16 -12.72
N GLN A 537 5.02 13.81 -11.68
CA GLN A 537 4.79 15.25 -11.65
C GLN A 537 5.77 16.00 -10.74
N ASN A 538 5.91 15.57 -9.48
CA ASN A 538 6.82 16.20 -8.53
C ASN A 538 8.27 16.00 -8.97
N GLY A 539 9.09 17.05 -8.87
CA GLY A 539 10.50 17.01 -9.28
C GLY A 539 10.76 16.78 -10.78
N ASN A 540 9.73 16.55 -11.59
CA ASN A 540 9.90 16.14 -12.99
C ASN A 540 9.62 17.31 -13.95
N PRO A 541 10.63 17.84 -14.66
CA PRO A 541 10.45 18.96 -15.59
C PRO A 541 9.86 18.54 -16.95
N PHE A 542 9.87 17.25 -17.29
CA PHE A 542 9.45 16.76 -18.60
C PHE A 542 7.93 16.50 -18.62
N LYS A 543 7.15 17.56 -18.85
CA LYS A 543 5.68 17.50 -18.75
C LYS A 543 5.00 17.00 -20.02
N TYR A 544 4.27 15.90 -19.90
CA TYR A 544 3.44 15.31 -20.97
C TYR A 544 1.98 15.22 -20.56
N GLN A 545 1.11 15.09 -21.56
CA GLN A 545 -0.29 14.70 -21.43
C GLN A 545 -0.53 13.46 -22.28
N VAL A 546 -1.18 12.44 -21.72
CA VAL A 546 -1.62 11.27 -22.48
C VAL A 546 -2.84 11.66 -23.32
N THR A 547 -2.83 11.30 -24.60
CA THR A 547 -3.92 11.60 -25.54
C THR A 547 -4.73 10.37 -25.90
N LYS A 548 -4.12 9.19 -25.90
CA LYS A 548 -4.81 7.92 -26.24
C LYS A 548 -4.16 6.71 -25.56
N TYR A 549 -4.98 5.77 -25.14
CA TYR A 549 -4.56 4.40 -24.84
C TYR A 549 -4.79 3.49 -26.06
N PHE A 550 -3.94 2.48 -26.20
CA PHE A 550 -4.11 1.46 -27.24
C PHE A 550 -3.93 0.05 -26.68
N TYR A 551 -4.55 -0.93 -27.36
CA TYR A 551 -4.82 -2.25 -26.82
C TYR A 551 -4.41 -3.36 -27.79
N LEU A 552 -3.93 -4.48 -27.23
CA LEU A 552 -3.57 -5.68 -28.00
C LEU A 552 -4.69 -6.72 -28.01
N LYS A 553 -4.55 -7.70 -28.91
CA LYS A 553 -5.34 -8.93 -28.90
C LYS A 553 -4.70 -10.00 -28.01
N SER A 554 -5.46 -10.44 -27.02
CA SER A 554 -5.07 -11.34 -25.94
C SER A 554 -5.88 -12.66 -26.00
N GLU A 555 -5.86 -13.37 -27.12
CA GLU A 555 -6.43 -14.74 -27.19
C GLU A 555 -5.47 -15.74 -26.51
N GLY A 556 -5.99 -16.63 -25.65
CA GLY A 556 -5.23 -17.65 -24.91
C GLY A 556 -4.89 -17.31 -23.45
N ILE A 557 -5.20 -16.10 -22.97
CA ILE A 557 -4.93 -15.69 -21.57
C ILE A 557 -5.98 -16.24 -20.58
N ALA A 558 -7.22 -16.46 -21.03
CA ALA A 558 -8.32 -16.89 -20.17
C ALA A 558 -8.13 -18.29 -19.56
N GLU A 559 -7.50 -19.21 -20.28
CA GLU A 559 -7.22 -20.58 -19.79
C GLU A 559 -6.13 -20.63 -18.71
N VAL A 560 -5.18 -19.70 -18.72
CA VAL A 560 -4.03 -19.69 -17.79
C VAL A 560 -4.33 -18.86 -16.53
N LEU A 561 -5.11 -17.80 -16.66
CA LEU A 561 -5.37 -16.87 -15.56
C LEU A 561 -6.74 -17.04 -14.90
N GLU A 562 -7.60 -17.93 -15.43
CA GLU A 562 -9.00 -18.12 -15.02
C GLU A 562 -9.82 -16.81 -15.03
N VAL A 563 -9.46 -15.87 -15.91
CA VAL A 563 -10.15 -14.58 -16.08
C VAL A 563 -10.47 -14.36 -17.56
N ASP A 564 -11.73 -14.09 -17.87
CA ASP A 564 -12.15 -13.72 -19.21
C ASP A 564 -11.82 -12.24 -19.48
N LEU A 565 -10.80 -12.00 -20.31
CA LEU A 565 -10.38 -10.67 -20.74
C LEU A 565 -11.19 -10.15 -21.93
N ASP A 566 -12.22 -10.87 -22.38
CA ASP A 566 -12.88 -10.72 -23.69
C ASP A 566 -11.90 -10.74 -24.88
N GLY A 567 -10.64 -11.12 -24.63
CA GLY A 567 -9.54 -11.15 -25.59
C GLY A 567 -8.76 -9.85 -25.77
N SER A 568 -8.73 -8.89 -24.83
CA SER A 568 -7.92 -7.65 -24.91
C SER A 568 -7.08 -7.35 -23.67
N ALA A 569 -5.98 -6.60 -23.86
CA ALA A 569 -5.22 -6.00 -22.76
C ALA A 569 -4.62 -4.65 -23.19
N TRP A 570 -4.42 -3.75 -22.24
CA TRP A 570 -3.76 -2.47 -22.47
C TRP A 570 -2.26 -2.67 -22.72
N ILE A 571 -1.74 -2.18 -23.85
CA ILE A 571 -0.35 -2.41 -24.29
C ILE A 571 0.46 -1.12 -24.43
N GLY A 572 -0.14 0.05 -24.22
CA GLY A 572 0.61 1.30 -24.23
C GLY A 572 -0.24 2.55 -24.43
N TYR A 573 0.44 3.69 -24.56
CA TYR A 573 -0.20 4.98 -24.71
C TYR A 573 0.54 5.91 -25.67
N VAL A 574 -0.20 6.85 -26.25
CA VAL A 574 0.34 8.01 -26.97
C VAL A 574 0.20 9.23 -26.07
N ALA A 575 1.27 10.00 -25.97
CA ALA A 575 1.32 11.24 -25.22
C ALA A 575 1.99 12.33 -26.04
N VAL A 576 1.79 13.58 -25.64
CA VAL A 576 2.46 14.72 -26.23
C VAL A 576 2.95 15.65 -25.14
N THR A 577 4.09 16.31 -25.35
CA THR A 577 4.52 17.34 -24.41
C THR A 577 3.47 18.43 -24.25
N THR A 578 3.30 18.91 -23.02
CA THR A 578 2.61 20.18 -22.76
C THR A 578 3.49 21.35 -23.18
N ASP A 579 2.97 22.59 -23.13
CA ASP A 579 3.80 23.77 -23.45
C ASP A 579 4.98 23.96 -22.50
N GLU A 580 4.85 23.52 -21.25
CA GLU A 580 5.95 23.50 -20.30
C GLU A 580 7.00 22.46 -20.70
N GLY A 581 6.57 21.23 -21.01
CA GLY A 581 7.46 20.17 -21.48
C GLY A 581 8.14 20.52 -22.81
N ARG A 582 7.44 21.18 -23.73
CA ARG A 582 7.98 21.69 -24.99
C ARG A 582 9.12 22.67 -24.77
N ARG A 583 9.01 23.58 -23.79
CA ARG A 583 10.09 24.52 -23.45
C ARG A 583 11.33 23.80 -22.93
N VAL A 584 11.15 22.75 -22.13
CA VAL A 584 12.25 21.95 -21.58
C VAL A 584 12.93 21.09 -22.65
N LEU A 585 12.16 20.52 -23.58
CA LEU A 585 12.69 19.66 -24.63
C LEU A 585 13.10 20.41 -25.91
N GLY A 586 12.77 21.69 -26.04
CA GLY A 586 13.05 22.50 -27.23
C GLY A 586 12.09 22.27 -28.40
N ARG A 587 11.20 21.26 -28.32
CA ARG A 587 10.25 20.90 -29.39
C ARG A 587 8.98 20.25 -28.84
N ARG A 588 7.92 20.20 -29.68
CA ARG A 588 6.73 19.40 -29.40
C ARG A 588 7.08 17.94 -29.67
N ASP A 589 7.07 17.10 -28.65
CA ASP A 589 7.43 15.70 -28.78
C ASP A 589 6.18 14.85 -28.63
N ILE A 590 5.89 14.08 -29.67
CA ILE A 590 4.84 13.06 -29.67
C ILE A 590 5.50 11.75 -29.25
N LEU A 591 5.10 11.22 -28.10
CA LEU A 591 5.68 10.03 -27.48
C LEU A 591 4.72 8.85 -27.59
N VAL A 592 5.21 7.73 -28.10
CA VAL A 592 4.52 6.43 -28.09
C VAL A 592 5.27 5.50 -27.14
N CYS A 593 4.62 5.05 -26.08
CA CYS A 593 5.22 4.11 -25.13
C CYS A 593 4.55 2.74 -25.21
N TRP A 594 5.35 1.70 -25.42
CA TRP A 594 4.93 0.31 -25.51
C TRP A 594 5.27 -0.45 -24.21
N ARG A 595 4.28 -1.16 -23.69
CA ARG A 595 4.39 -1.97 -22.46
C ARG A 595 5.25 -3.21 -22.72
N GLY A 596 6.09 -3.55 -21.74
CA GLY A 596 6.73 -4.86 -21.66
C GLY A 596 5.77 -5.99 -21.23
N THR A 597 6.37 -7.16 -20.97
CA THR A 597 5.67 -8.35 -20.45
C THR A 597 5.32 -8.14 -18.98
N ILE A 598 4.05 -8.25 -18.61
CA ILE A 598 3.57 -8.16 -17.22
C ILE A 598 2.81 -9.44 -16.82
N LEU A 599 2.01 -10.01 -17.72
CA LEU A 599 1.20 -11.19 -17.42
C LEU A 599 2.03 -12.48 -17.64
N ALA A 600 1.92 -13.43 -16.71
CA ALA A 600 2.64 -14.71 -16.78
C ALA A 600 2.37 -15.51 -18.07
N SER A 601 1.17 -15.35 -18.67
CA SER A 601 0.79 -15.99 -19.93
C SER A 601 1.52 -15.43 -21.16
N GLU A 602 1.99 -14.19 -21.11
CA GLU A 602 2.68 -13.52 -22.22
C GLU A 602 4.06 -14.15 -22.49
N TRP A 603 4.71 -14.68 -21.45
CA TRP A 603 5.96 -15.44 -21.55
C TRP A 603 5.90 -16.65 -22.49
N SER A 604 4.72 -17.28 -22.62
CA SER A 604 4.55 -18.42 -23.53
C SER A 604 4.70 -18.03 -25.00
N GLN A 605 4.35 -16.79 -25.37
CA GLN A 605 4.51 -16.25 -26.72
C GLN A 605 5.93 -15.70 -26.95
N ASP A 606 6.54 -15.12 -25.91
CA ASP A 606 7.91 -14.59 -25.94
C ASP A 606 8.97 -15.69 -26.12
N SER A 607 8.63 -16.95 -25.80
CA SER A 607 9.54 -18.10 -25.92
C SER A 607 9.53 -18.78 -27.31
N GLN A 608 8.69 -18.33 -28.25
CA GLN A 608 8.56 -18.91 -29.58
C GLN A 608 9.32 -18.11 -30.65
N PHE A 609 10.55 -18.52 -30.97
CA PHE A 609 11.46 -17.80 -31.87
C PHE A 609 11.12 -17.87 -33.38
N ASP A 610 9.92 -18.34 -33.74
CA ASP A 610 9.46 -18.43 -35.12
C ASP A 610 9.40 -17.04 -35.77
N VAL A 611 9.87 -16.93 -37.01
CA VAL A 611 9.72 -15.72 -37.83
C VAL A 611 8.47 -15.80 -38.72
N THR A 612 7.85 -14.66 -38.99
CA THR A 612 6.75 -14.52 -39.95
C THR A 612 7.06 -13.40 -40.94
N ALA A 613 6.48 -13.46 -42.15
CA ALA A 613 6.62 -12.38 -43.12
C ALA A 613 5.93 -11.11 -42.62
N ALA A 614 6.62 -9.97 -42.75
CA ALA A 614 6.12 -8.64 -42.38
C ALA A 614 5.76 -7.79 -43.61
N SER A 615 5.39 -8.45 -44.73
CA SER A 615 5.07 -7.76 -45.98
C SER A 615 3.76 -6.98 -45.94
N ASP A 616 2.92 -7.23 -44.95
CA ASP A 616 1.73 -6.46 -44.60
C ASP A 616 2.04 -5.12 -43.91
N ILE A 617 3.27 -4.94 -43.42
CA ILE A 617 3.76 -3.70 -42.80
C ILE A 617 4.72 -2.96 -43.73
N PHE A 618 5.70 -3.66 -44.30
CA PHE A 618 6.83 -3.06 -45.03
C PHE A 618 6.83 -3.34 -46.54
N GLY A 619 5.79 -3.99 -47.06
CA GLY A 619 5.76 -4.48 -48.43
C GLY A 619 6.73 -5.65 -48.68
N ALA A 620 6.78 -6.13 -49.93
CA ALA A 620 7.54 -7.33 -50.30
C ALA A 620 9.00 -7.06 -50.71
N ALA A 621 9.40 -5.78 -50.82
CA ALA A 621 10.61 -5.36 -51.55
C ALA A 621 11.96 -5.80 -50.95
N SER A 622 11.98 -6.34 -49.73
CA SER A 622 13.16 -6.96 -49.10
C SER A 622 12.86 -8.32 -48.44
N ASN A 623 11.67 -8.88 -48.70
CA ASN A 623 11.14 -10.07 -48.01
C ASN A 623 11.33 -10.02 -46.48
N PRO A 624 10.99 -8.90 -45.80
CA PRO A 624 11.29 -8.74 -44.39
C PRO A 624 10.52 -9.74 -43.54
N LYS A 625 11.21 -10.37 -42.58
CA LYS A 625 10.57 -11.21 -41.57
C LYS A 625 10.86 -10.70 -40.17
N VAL A 626 9.87 -10.82 -39.31
CA VAL A 626 9.96 -10.43 -37.91
C VAL A 626 9.50 -11.57 -37.01
N HIS A 627 9.82 -11.49 -35.72
CA HIS A 627 9.34 -12.43 -34.72
C HIS A 627 7.81 -12.56 -34.76
N ARG A 628 7.30 -13.79 -34.85
CA ARG A 628 5.86 -14.06 -35.01
C ARG A 628 5.04 -13.50 -33.85
N GLY A 629 5.54 -13.62 -32.62
CA GLY A 629 4.87 -13.06 -31.44
C GLY A 629 4.72 -11.54 -31.52
N PHE A 630 5.79 -10.83 -31.93
CA PHE A 630 5.78 -9.37 -31.98
C PHE A 630 4.86 -8.87 -33.10
N HIS A 631 4.92 -9.50 -34.27
CA HIS A 631 3.99 -9.23 -35.37
C HIS A 631 2.54 -9.42 -34.94
N ASN A 632 2.23 -10.58 -34.34
CA ASN A 632 0.87 -10.89 -33.89
C ASN A 632 0.35 -9.86 -32.88
N VAL A 633 1.13 -9.49 -31.87
CA VAL A 633 0.73 -8.46 -30.89
C VAL A 633 0.46 -7.12 -31.58
N TYR A 634 1.27 -6.77 -32.59
CA TYR A 634 1.20 -5.50 -33.29
C TYR A 634 0.00 -5.39 -34.26
N VAL A 635 -0.28 -6.43 -35.05
CA VAL A 635 -1.28 -6.36 -36.15
C VAL A 635 -2.58 -7.12 -35.90
N ALA A 636 -2.66 -7.98 -34.88
CA ALA A 636 -3.84 -8.81 -34.67
C ALA A 636 -5.06 -7.99 -34.23
N LYS A 637 -6.24 -8.41 -34.70
CA LYS A 637 -7.55 -7.84 -34.38
C LYS A 637 -8.42 -8.87 -33.68
N GLY A 638 -9.21 -8.45 -32.70
CA GLY A 638 -10.23 -9.26 -32.06
C GLY A 638 -11.61 -8.99 -32.64
N LYS A 639 -12.44 -10.04 -32.70
CA LYS A 639 -13.85 -9.93 -33.08
C LYS A 639 -14.79 -9.80 -31.88
N LYS A 640 -14.29 -10.13 -30.68
CA LYS A 640 -15.07 -10.23 -29.44
C LYS A 640 -14.99 -8.96 -28.61
N SER A 641 -13.78 -8.47 -28.37
CA SER A 641 -13.58 -7.29 -27.52
C SER A 641 -13.86 -5.99 -28.26
N ILE A 642 -14.41 -5.02 -27.53
CA ILE A 642 -14.59 -3.64 -27.99
C ILE A 642 -13.27 -2.85 -28.08
N TYR A 643 -12.20 -3.32 -27.45
CA TYR A 643 -10.92 -2.59 -27.39
C TYR A 643 -9.95 -2.87 -28.54
N ASN A 644 -10.14 -3.96 -29.30
CA ASN A 644 -9.18 -4.41 -30.30
C ASN A 644 -9.83 -4.82 -31.63
N LYS A 645 -10.99 -4.22 -31.95
CA LYS A 645 -11.61 -4.34 -33.28
C LYS A 645 -10.66 -3.85 -34.38
N THR A 646 -9.88 -2.82 -34.06
CA THR A 646 -8.69 -2.37 -34.78
C THR A 646 -7.45 -2.84 -34.03
N SER A 647 -6.36 -3.07 -34.76
CA SER A 647 -5.11 -3.56 -34.15
C SER A 647 -4.39 -2.45 -33.37
N ALA A 648 -3.44 -2.83 -32.51
CA ALA A 648 -2.61 -1.87 -31.79
C ALA A 648 -1.87 -0.94 -32.77
N ARG A 649 -1.36 -1.49 -33.89
CA ARG A 649 -0.79 -0.71 -35.01
C ARG A 649 -1.76 0.38 -35.48
N GLU A 650 -2.97 0.00 -35.84
CA GLU A 650 -3.96 0.95 -36.40
C GLU A 650 -4.34 2.04 -35.41
N GLN A 651 -4.53 1.70 -34.14
CA GLN A 651 -4.84 2.65 -33.08
C GLN A 651 -3.73 3.69 -32.89
N VAL A 652 -2.46 3.26 -32.90
CA VAL A 652 -1.31 4.16 -32.76
C VAL A 652 -1.15 5.05 -33.99
N LEU A 653 -1.19 4.48 -35.19
CA LEU A 653 -0.98 5.24 -36.43
C LEU A 653 -2.07 6.28 -36.67
N ALA A 654 -3.32 5.98 -36.31
CA ALA A 654 -4.43 6.93 -36.38
C ALA A 654 -4.21 8.15 -35.46
N GLU A 655 -3.81 7.91 -34.21
CA GLU A 655 -3.54 9.00 -33.27
C GLU A 655 -2.29 9.80 -33.65
N LEU A 656 -1.24 9.14 -34.15
CA LEU A 656 -0.05 9.81 -34.68
C LEU A 656 -0.40 10.73 -35.83
N ARG A 657 -1.19 10.27 -36.81
CA ARG A 657 -1.66 11.10 -37.93
C ARG A 657 -2.33 12.37 -37.42
N ARG A 658 -3.27 12.21 -36.48
CA ARG A 658 -4.01 13.33 -35.89
C ARG A 658 -3.08 14.36 -35.24
N LEU A 659 -2.11 13.90 -34.44
CA LEU A 659 -1.17 14.78 -33.74
C LEU A 659 -0.18 15.45 -34.70
N VAL A 660 0.39 14.69 -35.66
CA VAL A 660 1.33 15.18 -36.67
C VAL A 660 0.68 16.29 -37.49
N ASP A 661 -0.53 16.07 -38.01
CA ASP A 661 -1.24 17.07 -38.81
C ASP A 661 -1.61 18.29 -37.97
N MET A 662 -2.12 18.09 -36.74
CA MET A 662 -2.50 19.17 -35.83
C MET A 662 -1.34 20.11 -35.50
N TYR A 663 -0.17 19.57 -35.15
CA TYR A 663 0.98 20.40 -34.80
C TYR A 663 1.72 20.96 -36.02
N ALA A 664 1.65 20.29 -37.17
CA ALA A 664 2.09 20.87 -38.44
C ALA A 664 1.28 22.11 -38.81
N LEU A 665 -0.05 22.05 -38.67
CA LEU A 665 -0.94 23.20 -38.90
C LEU A 665 -0.63 24.39 -37.98
N ASN A 666 -0.17 24.11 -36.76
CA ASN A 666 0.26 25.14 -35.79
C ASN A 666 1.66 25.70 -36.07
N GLY A 667 2.40 25.16 -37.05
CA GLY A 667 3.77 25.56 -37.36
C GLY A 667 4.77 25.26 -36.24
N GLU A 668 4.51 24.23 -35.43
CA GLU A 668 5.42 23.83 -34.35
C GLU A 668 6.57 22.95 -34.87
N GLU A 669 7.75 23.04 -34.24
CA GLU A 669 8.81 22.06 -34.44
C GLU A 669 8.44 20.77 -33.69
N VAL A 670 8.35 19.64 -34.43
CA VAL A 670 7.83 18.36 -33.94
C VAL A 670 8.88 17.25 -34.05
N SER A 671 8.88 16.35 -33.08
CA SER A 671 9.53 15.04 -33.14
C SER A 671 8.56 13.93 -32.76
N ILE A 672 8.83 12.72 -33.24
CA ILE A 672 8.15 11.50 -32.77
C ILE A 672 9.18 10.64 -32.03
N THR A 673 8.90 10.32 -30.78
CA THR A 673 9.71 9.39 -30.00
C THR A 673 8.91 8.14 -29.70
N VAL A 674 9.51 6.96 -29.91
CA VAL A 674 8.92 5.67 -29.56
C VAL A 674 9.80 5.01 -28.50
N ALA A 675 9.23 4.53 -27.41
CA ALA A 675 9.99 3.93 -26.33
C ALA A 675 9.34 2.65 -25.80
N GLY A 676 10.16 1.74 -25.32
CA GLY A 676 9.68 0.52 -24.69
C GLY A 676 10.79 -0.26 -24.00
N HIS A 677 10.38 -1.23 -23.19
CA HIS A 677 11.27 -2.15 -22.47
C HIS A 677 10.88 -3.60 -22.76
N SER A 678 11.87 -4.49 -22.93
CA SER A 678 11.64 -5.92 -23.19
C SER A 678 10.77 -6.14 -24.44
N LEU A 679 9.66 -6.87 -24.36
CA LEU A 679 8.64 -6.96 -25.43
C LEU A 679 8.26 -5.59 -25.99
N GLY A 680 8.07 -4.59 -25.12
CA GLY A 680 7.73 -3.23 -25.52
C GLY A 680 8.84 -2.57 -26.34
N ALA A 681 10.11 -2.88 -26.09
CA ALA A 681 11.22 -2.36 -26.88
C ALA A 681 11.26 -2.92 -28.31
N ALA A 682 10.88 -4.20 -28.47
CA ALA A 682 10.72 -4.82 -29.78
C ALA A 682 9.56 -4.21 -30.56
N LEU A 683 8.41 -3.99 -29.89
CA LEU A 683 7.26 -3.31 -30.49
C LEU A 683 7.56 -1.85 -30.82
N ALA A 684 8.32 -1.14 -29.97
CA ALA A 684 8.78 0.22 -30.23
C ALA A 684 9.67 0.30 -31.47
N THR A 685 10.57 -0.67 -31.66
CA THR A 685 11.44 -0.76 -32.85
C THR A 685 10.62 -1.04 -34.11
N LEU A 686 9.69 -2.00 -34.05
CA LEU A 686 8.78 -2.32 -35.15
C LEU A 686 7.90 -1.10 -35.53
N ASN A 687 7.35 -0.41 -34.53
CA ASN A 687 6.50 0.75 -34.72
C ASN A 687 7.26 1.97 -35.26
N GLY A 688 8.46 2.27 -34.76
CA GLY A 688 9.30 3.35 -35.29
C GLY A 688 9.63 3.16 -36.77
N MET A 689 9.94 1.92 -37.19
CA MET A 689 10.14 1.60 -38.60
C MET A 689 8.86 1.73 -39.42
N ASP A 690 7.72 1.22 -38.93
CA ASP A 690 6.42 1.30 -39.61
C ASP A 690 6.00 2.76 -39.85
N ILE A 691 6.21 3.63 -38.85
CA ILE A 691 5.89 5.05 -38.93
C ILE A 691 6.62 5.71 -40.11
N VAL A 692 7.93 5.47 -40.25
CA VAL A 692 8.73 6.10 -41.33
C VAL A 692 8.50 5.42 -42.68
N ALA A 693 8.46 4.08 -42.70
CA ALA A 693 8.25 3.31 -43.93
C ALA A 693 6.93 3.66 -44.63
N ASN A 694 5.89 3.96 -43.86
CA ASN A 694 4.56 4.28 -44.36
C ASN A 694 4.20 5.78 -44.28
N GLY A 695 5.18 6.66 -43.98
CA GLY A 695 4.99 8.12 -44.02
C GLY A 695 4.04 8.69 -42.96
N PHE A 696 3.88 8.02 -41.82
CA PHE A 696 3.13 8.54 -40.66
C PHE A 696 3.88 9.62 -39.88
N ASN A 697 5.17 9.84 -40.17
CA ASN A 697 5.93 10.98 -39.68
C ASN A 697 5.76 12.25 -40.55
N LYS A 698 5.05 12.18 -41.68
CA LYS A 698 4.86 13.31 -42.60
C LYS A 698 3.48 13.91 -42.43
N PRO A 699 3.31 15.23 -42.31
CA PRO A 699 1.98 15.85 -42.37
C PRO A 699 1.28 15.55 -43.70
N THR A 700 -0.04 15.41 -43.70
CA THR A 700 -0.82 15.04 -44.89
C THR A 700 -0.61 15.99 -46.08
N GLU A 701 -0.35 17.27 -45.81
CA GLU A 701 -0.13 18.32 -46.81
C GLU A 701 1.38 18.62 -47.06
N SER A 702 2.30 17.75 -46.62
CA SER A 702 3.75 17.98 -46.72
C SER A 702 4.54 16.69 -46.96
N ASP A 703 5.50 16.74 -47.90
CA ASP A 703 6.42 15.63 -48.14
C ASP A 703 7.59 15.56 -47.13
N ILE A 704 7.77 16.60 -46.32
CA ILE A 704 8.82 16.69 -45.29
C ILE A 704 8.36 15.95 -44.03
N GLY A 705 9.11 14.92 -43.65
CA GLY A 705 8.86 14.13 -42.44
C GLY A 705 9.50 14.73 -41.19
N TYR A 706 8.86 14.51 -40.04
CA TYR A 706 9.47 14.75 -38.74
C TYR A 706 10.42 13.60 -38.37
N PRO A 707 11.49 13.88 -37.60
CA PRO A 707 12.41 12.84 -37.14
C PRO A 707 11.71 11.88 -36.18
N VAL A 708 12.01 10.60 -36.32
CA VAL A 708 11.53 9.50 -35.48
C VAL A 708 12.72 8.88 -34.73
N THR A 709 12.62 8.84 -33.40
CA THR A 709 13.66 8.23 -32.55
C THR A 709 13.07 7.09 -31.73
N VAL A 710 13.75 5.96 -31.67
CA VAL A 710 13.38 4.82 -30.82
C VAL A 710 14.38 4.66 -29.67
N PHE A 711 13.90 4.67 -28.42
CA PHE A 711 14.68 4.30 -27.23
C PHE A 711 14.23 2.93 -26.72
N ALA A 712 15.05 1.91 -26.99
CA ALA A 712 14.71 0.51 -26.80
C ALA A 712 15.52 -0.10 -25.64
N TYR A 713 14.90 -0.21 -24.46
CA TYR A 713 15.53 -0.76 -23.25
C TYR A 713 15.42 -2.27 -23.22
N ALA A 714 16.53 -2.97 -23.00
CA ALA A 714 16.53 -4.44 -22.93
C ALA A 714 15.89 -5.13 -24.16
N CYS A 715 16.07 -4.55 -25.35
CA CYS A 715 15.38 -4.98 -26.56
C CYS A 715 15.85 -6.35 -27.06
N PRO A 716 14.98 -7.37 -27.17
CA PRO A 716 15.30 -8.58 -27.91
C PRO A 716 15.42 -8.27 -29.41
N ARG A 717 15.98 -9.20 -30.19
CA ARG A 717 16.08 -9.05 -31.64
C ARG A 717 14.71 -9.19 -32.29
N VAL A 718 14.44 -8.34 -33.28
CA VAL A 718 13.08 -8.14 -33.82
C VAL A 718 12.85 -8.89 -35.13
N GLY A 719 13.82 -8.87 -36.05
CA GLY A 719 13.63 -9.45 -37.38
C GLY A 719 14.92 -9.94 -38.02
N ASP A 720 14.80 -10.40 -39.27
CA ASP A 720 15.87 -11.01 -40.05
C ASP A 720 16.66 -9.99 -40.88
N GLN A 721 17.46 -10.48 -41.84
CA GLN A 721 18.22 -9.62 -42.76
C GLN A 721 17.31 -8.71 -43.59
N GLY A 722 16.17 -9.21 -44.08
CA GLY A 722 15.24 -8.39 -44.86
C GLY A 722 14.66 -7.24 -44.05
N PHE A 723 14.43 -7.46 -42.75
CA PHE A 723 14.05 -6.39 -41.81
C PHE A 723 15.17 -5.36 -41.61
N GLN A 724 16.43 -5.79 -41.48
CA GLN A 724 17.58 -4.88 -41.41
C GLN A 724 17.75 -4.06 -42.71
N ASP A 725 17.53 -4.68 -43.87
CA ASP A 725 17.62 -3.98 -45.16
C ASP A 725 16.55 -2.88 -45.28
N VAL A 726 15.33 -3.14 -44.77
CA VAL A 726 14.29 -2.10 -44.64
C VAL A 726 14.78 -0.98 -43.71
N PHE A 727 15.30 -1.30 -42.53
CA PHE A 727 15.80 -0.30 -41.59
C PHE A 727 16.87 0.61 -42.22
N ASN A 728 17.84 0.04 -42.92
CA ASN A 728 18.92 0.79 -43.58
C ASN A 728 18.38 1.83 -44.58
N GLY A 729 17.25 1.54 -45.23
CA GLY A 729 16.56 2.47 -46.14
C GLY A 729 15.80 3.62 -45.46
N LEU A 730 15.61 3.58 -44.14
CA LEU A 730 14.83 4.55 -43.37
C LEU A 730 15.69 5.51 -42.54
N THR A 731 17.01 5.29 -42.50
CA THR A 731 17.98 5.99 -41.61
C THR A 731 18.09 7.51 -41.81
N THR A 732 17.43 8.07 -42.82
CA THR A 732 17.33 9.53 -43.00
C THR A 732 16.43 10.17 -41.95
N ASP A 733 15.31 9.52 -41.63
CA ASP A 733 14.31 10.05 -40.68
C ASP A 733 14.19 9.21 -39.40
N LEU A 734 14.82 8.02 -39.37
CA LEU A 734 14.73 7.06 -38.26
C LEU A 734 16.07 6.83 -37.57
N HIS A 735 16.08 6.99 -36.24
CA HIS A 735 17.19 6.59 -35.38
C HIS A 735 16.71 5.62 -34.29
N VAL A 736 17.46 4.55 -34.04
CA VAL A 736 17.14 3.55 -33.01
C VAL A 736 18.34 3.41 -32.08
N LEU A 737 18.13 3.62 -30.78
CA LEU A 737 19.13 3.39 -29.73
C LEU A 737 18.69 2.23 -28.85
N ARG A 738 19.48 1.16 -28.85
CA ARG A 738 19.27 -0.02 -28.01
C ARG A 738 20.14 0.08 -26.77
N ILE A 739 19.52 0.05 -25.60
CA ILE A 739 20.23 0.12 -24.33
C ILE A 739 20.24 -1.28 -23.73
N LYS A 740 21.43 -1.83 -23.47
CA LYS A 740 21.60 -3.17 -22.89
C LYS A 740 22.41 -3.13 -21.59
N ASN A 741 21.99 -3.94 -20.64
CA ASN A 741 22.74 -4.22 -19.42
C ASN A 741 23.60 -5.47 -19.64
N SER A 742 24.88 -5.42 -19.31
CA SER A 742 25.87 -6.46 -19.65
C SER A 742 25.50 -7.87 -19.18
N LYS A 743 24.74 -7.96 -18.08
CA LYS A 743 24.26 -9.22 -17.47
C LYS A 743 22.83 -9.60 -17.86
N ASP A 744 22.12 -8.74 -18.57
CA ASP A 744 20.82 -9.07 -19.11
C ASP A 744 20.97 -9.98 -20.33
N ILE A 745 20.27 -11.11 -20.32
CA ILE A 745 20.30 -12.09 -21.39
C ILE A 745 19.27 -11.80 -22.47
N VAL A 746 18.21 -11.04 -22.17
CA VAL A 746 17.08 -10.84 -23.09
C VAL A 746 17.50 -10.21 -24.42
N PRO A 747 18.38 -9.18 -24.45
CA PRO A 747 18.87 -8.61 -25.71
C PRO A 747 19.62 -9.59 -26.62
N ARG A 748 20.04 -10.75 -26.09
CA ARG A 748 20.76 -11.78 -26.85
C ARG A 748 19.83 -12.78 -27.53
N PHE A 749 18.52 -12.66 -27.34
CA PHE A 749 17.52 -13.55 -27.93
C PHE A 749 16.68 -12.84 -29.01
N PRO A 750 16.22 -13.58 -30.03
CA PRO A 750 16.62 -14.96 -30.36
C PRO A 750 18.09 -15.04 -30.84
N PRO A 751 18.80 -16.18 -30.69
CA PRO A 751 20.22 -16.28 -31.07
C PRO A 751 20.43 -16.18 -32.59
N VAL A 752 21.29 -15.25 -33.04
CA VAL A 752 21.59 -15.01 -34.47
C VAL A 752 21.96 -16.29 -35.22
N PHE A 753 22.93 -17.04 -34.70
CA PHE A 753 23.48 -18.21 -35.38
C PHE A 753 22.46 -19.34 -35.63
N LEU A 754 21.40 -19.42 -34.82
CA LEU A 754 20.40 -20.48 -34.90
C LEU A 754 19.16 -20.09 -35.70
N TYR A 755 18.81 -18.79 -35.73
CA TYR A 755 17.52 -18.34 -36.26
C TYR A 755 17.60 -17.18 -37.27
N GLY A 756 18.79 -16.66 -37.58
CA GLY A 756 18.98 -15.66 -38.65
C GLY A 756 18.50 -14.24 -38.32
N TYR A 757 18.25 -13.93 -37.05
CA TYR A 757 17.87 -12.59 -36.59
C TYR A 757 19.02 -11.61 -36.69
N GLN A 758 18.71 -10.36 -37.02
CA GLN A 758 19.63 -9.24 -37.09
C GLN A 758 19.28 -8.16 -36.04
N GLU A 759 20.27 -7.32 -35.81
CA GLU A 759 20.17 -6.15 -34.93
C GLU A 759 20.11 -4.88 -35.78
N VAL A 760 19.33 -3.89 -35.34
CA VAL A 760 19.16 -2.59 -36.02
C VAL A 760 19.43 -1.46 -35.03
N GLY A 761 19.97 -0.34 -35.54
CA GLY A 761 20.30 0.84 -34.73
C GLY A 761 21.59 0.72 -33.92
N GLU A 762 21.87 1.80 -33.20
CA GLU A 762 23.05 1.96 -32.35
C GLU A 762 22.85 1.30 -30.98
N GLU A 763 23.94 1.03 -30.27
CA GLU A 763 23.93 0.31 -29.01
C GLU A 763 24.67 1.04 -27.89
N LEU A 764 24.00 1.20 -26.74
CA LEU A 764 24.60 1.64 -25.49
C LEU A 764 24.68 0.46 -24.51
N GLU A 765 25.89 0.00 -24.20
CA GLU A 765 26.14 -0.98 -23.15
C GLU A 765 26.36 -0.29 -21.79
N ILE A 766 25.63 -0.75 -20.78
CA ILE A 766 25.78 -0.38 -19.37
C ILE A 766 26.05 -1.61 -18.51
N ASP A 767 26.62 -1.44 -17.31
CA ASP A 767 26.87 -2.55 -16.38
C ASP A 767 26.35 -2.25 -14.97
N SER A 768 25.19 -2.82 -14.63
CA SER A 768 24.57 -2.68 -13.32
C SER A 768 25.36 -3.29 -12.17
N THR A 769 26.24 -4.27 -12.45
CA THR A 769 27.03 -4.97 -11.40
C THR A 769 28.03 -4.05 -10.72
N LYS A 770 28.33 -2.90 -11.33
CA LYS A 770 29.20 -1.85 -10.77
C LYS A 770 28.52 -1.02 -9.67
N SER A 771 27.20 -1.06 -9.56
CA SER A 771 26.45 -0.26 -8.58
C SER A 771 26.72 -0.74 -7.13
N PRO A 772 27.26 0.11 -6.24
CA PRO A 772 27.49 -0.24 -4.83
C PRO A 772 26.20 -0.18 -3.99
N TYR A 773 25.06 0.14 -4.63
CA TYR A 773 23.75 0.23 -3.98
C TYR A 773 23.04 -1.12 -3.89
N LEU A 774 23.42 -2.07 -4.76
CA LEU A 774 22.76 -3.37 -4.85
C LEU A 774 23.17 -4.31 -3.72
N LYS A 775 22.19 -5.06 -3.22
CA LYS A 775 22.38 -6.18 -2.28
C LYS A 775 23.10 -7.37 -2.94
N ASP A 776 22.66 -7.73 -4.14
CA ASP A 776 23.31 -8.72 -5.00
C ASP A 776 23.60 -8.06 -6.35
N PRO A 777 24.88 -7.89 -6.75
CA PRO A 777 25.25 -7.30 -8.03
C PRO A 777 24.67 -8.03 -9.25
N LYS A 778 24.23 -9.29 -9.13
CA LYS A 778 23.68 -10.10 -10.22
C LYS A 778 22.15 -10.17 -10.23
N ALA A 779 21.48 -9.56 -9.26
CA ALA A 779 20.03 -9.68 -9.14
C ALA A 779 19.30 -8.89 -10.23
N LYS A 780 18.38 -9.58 -10.92
CA LYS A 780 17.36 -8.99 -11.81
C LYS A 780 17.92 -7.99 -12.85
N PRO A 781 18.94 -8.36 -13.64
CA PRO A 781 19.57 -7.44 -14.60
C PRO A 781 18.62 -6.94 -15.70
N HIS A 782 17.45 -7.56 -15.86
CA HIS A 782 16.42 -7.19 -16.83
C HIS A 782 15.44 -6.10 -16.32
N ASP A 783 15.47 -5.75 -15.04
CA ASP A 783 14.55 -4.77 -14.43
C ASP A 783 14.77 -3.34 -14.98
N LEU A 784 13.69 -2.64 -15.36
CA LEU A 784 13.81 -1.31 -15.98
C LEU A 784 14.32 -0.26 -14.98
N GLU A 785 13.85 -0.25 -13.74
CA GLU A 785 14.34 0.68 -12.72
C GLU A 785 15.86 0.51 -12.49
N LEU A 786 16.37 -0.74 -12.55
CA LEU A 786 17.80 -1.03 -12.53
C LEU A 786 18.54 -0.49 -13.76
N TYR A 787 17.96 -0.58 -14.96
CA TYR A 787 18.52 0.05 -16.17
C TYR A 787 18.66 1.57 -15.99
N LEU A 788 17.60 2.24 -15.51
CA LEU A 788 17.59 3.69 -15.33
C LEU A 788 18.54 4.16 -14.23
N HIS A 789 18.61 3.43 -13.11
CA HIS A 789 19.63 3.62 -12.07
C HIS A 789 21.03 3.47 -12.64
N THR A 790 21.25 2.48 -13.50
CA THR A 790 22.57 2.24 -14.08
C THR A 790 22.96 3.36 -15.05
N ILE A 791 22.03 3.84 -15.88
CA ILE A 791 22.23 5.03 -16.73
C ILE A 791 22.56 6.26 -15.88
N ALA A 792 21.98 6.39 -14.68
CA ALA A 792 22.22 7.51 -13.79
C ALA A 792 23.66 7.59 -13.24
N GLY A 793 24.39 6.46 -13.19
CA GLY A 793 25.69 6.45 -12.51
C GLY A 793 26.81 5.59 -13.09
N TYR A 794 26.58 4.80 -14.13
CA TYR A 794 27.65 4.02 -14.75
C TYR A 794 28.62 4.92 -15.51
N GLN A 795 29.91 4.83 -15.21
CA GLN A 795 30.97 5.71 -15.76
C GLN A 795 31.88 5.01 -16.78
N GLY A 796 31.57 3.77 -17.17
CA GLY A 796 32.41 2.95 -18.05
C GLY A 796 33.00 1.72 -17.33
N LYS A 797 33.67 0.85 -18.10
CA LYS A 797 34.16 -0.45 -17.62
C LYS A 797 35.27 -0.33 -16.58
N GLU A 798 36.17 0.64 -16.77
CA GLU A 798 37.34 0.84 -15.91
C GLU A 798 37.06 1.79 -14.73
N GLU A 799 35.98 2.56 -14.80
CA GLU A 799 35.65 3.58 -13.80
C GLU A 799 34.74 3.04 -12.69
N GLU A 800 34.73 3.75 -11.55
CA GLU A 800 33.81 3.48 -10.44
C GLU A 800 32.41 4.03 -10.73
N PHE A 801 31.39 3.34 -10.22
CA PHE A 801 30.01 3.80 -10.32
C PHE A 801 29.80 5.07 -9.49
N LYS A 802 29.25 6.11 -10.11
CA LYS A 802 28.99 7.40 -9.49
C LYS A 802 27.71 7.99 -10.04
N LEU A 803 26.68 8.16 -9.21
CA LEU A 803 25.48 8.90 -9.60
C LEU A 803 25.86 10.34 -9.94
N VAL A 804 25.61 10.75 -11.19
CA VAL A 804 25.87 12.10 -11.72
C VAL A 804 24.59 12.85 -12.10
N VAL A 805 23.46 12.15 -12.01
CA VAL A 805 22.11 12.74 -12.06
C VAL A 805 21.40 12.41 -10.75
N ASP A 806 20.56 13.34 -10.29
CA ASP A 806 19.78 13.22 -9.06
C ASP A 806 18.61 12.24 -9.28
N ARG A 807 18.90 10.94 -9.31
CA ARG A 807 17.90 9.84 -9.36
C ARG A 807 17.83 9.15 -8.01
N ASP A 808 16.63 9.06 -7.47
CA ASP A 808 16.40 8.40 -6.19
C ASP A 808 16.64 6.89 -6.28
N ILE A 809 17.52 6.38 -5.42
CA ILE A 809 17.86 4.97 -5.32
C ILE A 809 16.66 4.14 -4.84
N SER A 810 15.69 4.73 -4.13
CA SER A 810 14.54 4.03 -3.58
C SER A 810 13.72 3.32 -4.66
N LEU A 811 13.71 3.84 -5.89
CA LEU A 811 13.00 3.28 -7.05
C LEU A 811 13.45 1.85 -7.38
N LEU A 812 14.69 1.46 -7.04
CA LEU A 812 15.19 0.08 -7.17
C LEU A 812 14.38 -0.94 -6.36
N ASN A 813 13.69 -0.51 -5.31
CA ASN A 813 12.83 -1.35 -4.46
C ASN A 813 11.34 -1.16 -4.75
N LYS A 814 10.95 -0.41 -5.79
CA LYS A 814 9.55 -0.12 -6.09
C LYS A 814 8.76 -1.39 -6.38
N SER A 815 9.29 -2.25 -7.24
CA SER A 815 8.68 -3.53 -7.63
C SER A 815 9.49 -4.75 -7.16
N LEU A 816 10.65 -4.53 -6.53
CA LEU A 816 11.63 -5.57 -6.19
C LEU A 816 12.30 -5.30 -4.82
N ASP A 817 13.33 -6.09 -4.49
CA ASP A 817 14.17 -5.93 -3.29
C ASP A 817 15.65 -5.95 -3.70
N LEU A 818 16.09 -4.92 -4.44
CA LEU A 818 17.42 -4.84 -5.03
C LEU A 818 18.42 -4.09 -4.15
N LEU A 819 17.98 -3.14 -3.33
CA LEU A 819 18.85 -2.34 -2.49
C LEU A 819 19.45 -3.13 -1.32
N ALA A 820 20.68 -2.77 -0.94
CA ALA A 820 21.26 -3.24 0.32
C ALA A 820 20.44 -2.75 1.52
N ASP A 821 20.23 -3.64 2.49
CA ASP A 821 19.35 -3.39 3.65
C ASP A 821 19.78 -2.16 4.49
N LYS A 822 21.06 -1.78 4.42
CA LYS A 822 21.61 -0.57 5.08
C LYS A 822 20.92 0.74 4.65
N TYR A 823 20.29 0.78 3.47
CA TYR A 823 19.58 1.96 2.98
C TYR A 823 18.16 2.10 3.57
N LYS A 824 17.67 1.10 4.32
CA LYS A 824 16.37 1.15 4.99
C LYS A 824 15.20 1.54 4.07
N ILE A 825 15.21 1.01 2.84
CA ILE A 825 14.09 1.18 1.90
C ILE A 825 13.25 -0.12 1.89
N PRO A 826 11.92 -0.03 2.12
CA PRO A 826 11.05 -1.21 2.09
C PRO A 826 11.10 -1.92 0.73
N PRO A 827 11.11 -3.26 0.67
CA PRO A 827 10.99 -3.97 -0.60
C PRO A 827 9.59 -3.84 -1.18
N THR A 828 9.49 -3.96 -2.51
CA THR A 828 8.24 -3.95 -3.29
C THR A 828 7.28 -2.84 -2.82
N TRP A 829 7.81 -1.63 -2.64
CA TRP A 829 7.05 -0.59 -1.96
C TRP A 829 5.96 0.03 -2.84
N GLY A 830 5.97 -0.13 -4.17
CA GLY A 830 5.01 0.43 -5.12
C GLY A 830 3.59 -0.15 -5.06
N ALA A 831 3.07 -0.38 -3.87
CA ALA A 831 1.75 -0.97 -3.62
C ALA A 831 0.62 0.05 -3.77
N VAL A 832 -0.45 -0.33 -4.48
CA VAL A 832 -1.68 0.44 -4.57
C VAL A 832 -2.38 0.42 -3.21
N LYS A 833 -2.82 1.60 -2.73
CA LYS A 833 -3.57 1.71 -1.47
C LYS A 833 -4.75 0.75 -1.50
N ASN A 834 -4.86 -0.09 -0.48
CA ASN A 834 -5.96 -1.04 -0.30
C ASN A 834 -6.25 -1.91 -1.54
N ASN A 835 -5.27 -2.19 -2.41
CA ASN A 835 -5.47 -2.87 -3.69
C ASN A 835 -6.62 -2.28 -4.55
N GLY A 836 -6.84 -0.96 -4.45
CA GLY A 836 -7.89 -0.25 -5.18
C GLY A 836 -9.23 -0.17 -4.43
N MET A 837 -9.38 -0.80 -3.28
CA MET A 837 -10.60 -0.70 -2.46
C MET A 837 -10.69 0.68 -1.79
N ILE A 838 -11.87 1.29 -1.84
CA ILE A 838 -12.18 2.55 -1.17
C ILE A 838 -13.36 2.37 -0.22
N GLN A 839 -13.31 3.05 0.92
CA GLN A 839 -14.43 3.13 1.84
C GLN A 839 -15.33 4.30 1.44
N ILE A 840 -16.64 4.08 1.40
CA ILE A 840 -17.64 5.13 1.16
C ILE A 840 -18.22 5.63 2.50
N ASP A 841 -19.04 6.69 2.47
CA ASP A 841 -19.48 7.42 3.67
C ASP A 841 -20.25 6.56 4.68
N ASN A 842 -20.97 5.53 4.24
CA ASN A 842 -21.70 4.62 5.11
C ASN A 842 -20.79 3.57 5.80
N GLY A 843 -19.49 3.57 5.54
CA GLY A 843 -18.50 2.65 6.10
C GLY A 843 -18.25 1.38 5.29
N SER A 844 -19.06 1.09 4.26
CA SER A 844 -18.83 -0.03 3.35
C SER A 844 -17.70 0.27 2.37
N TRP A 845 -17.22 -0.77 1.71
CA TRP A 845 -16.09 -0.77 0.81
C TRP A 845 -16.52 -1.25 -0.57
N LYS A 846 -15.89 -0.67 -1.58
CA LYS A 846 -16.03 -1.10 -2.97
C LYS A 846 -14.70 -0.95 -3.69
N LEU A 847 -14.55 -1.71 -4.76
CA LEU A 847 -13.43 -1.54 -5.65
C LEU A 847 -13.60 -0.23 -6.44
N ASN A 848 -12.58 0.63 -6.42
CA ASN A 848 -12.58 1.86 -7.20
C ASN A 848 -12.07 1.59 -8.61
N ASP A 849 -12.93 0.99 -9.42
CA ASP A 849 -12.61 0.66 -10.80
C ASP A 849 -12.79 1.86 -11.72
N TYR A 850 -11.81 2.06 -12.58
CA TYR A 850 -11.90 2.92 -13.75
C TYR A 850 -11.80 2.02 -14.98
N VAL A 851 -12.84 2.00 -15.80
CA VAL A 851 -12.85 1.30 -17.08
C VAL A 851 -12.62 2.34 -18.17
N PRO A 852 -11.47 2.32 -18.88
CA PRO A 852 -11.22 3.25 -19.98
C PRO A 852 -12.26 3.14 -21.08
N ASP A 853 -12.54 4.24 -21.78
CA ASP A 853 -13.37 4.17 -22.98
C ASP A 853 -12.66 3.35 -24.08
N PRO A 854 -13.39 2.51 -24.83
CA PRO A 854 -12.80 1.77 -25.95
C PRO A 854 -12.39 2.72 -27.09
N PRO A 855 -11.41 2.35 -27.93
CA PRO A 855 -11.07 3.10 -29.13
C PRO A 855 -12.30 3.25 -30.05
N SER A 856 -12.53 4.46 -30.57
CA SER A 856 -13.57 4.73 -31.57
C SER A 856 -13.14 4.20 -32.95
N GLU A 857 -14.00 3.41 -33.61
CA GLU A 857 -13.75 2.91 -34.97
C GLU A 857 -13.69 4.04 -36.00
N ALA A 858 -14.52 5.08 -35.81
CA ALA A 858 -14.56 6.25 -36.69
C ALA A 858 -13.24 7.04 -36.70
N ASP A 859 -12.47 6.97 -35.61
CA ASP A 859 -11.16 7.62 -35.51
C ASP A 859 -10.11 6.90 -36.39
N VAL A 860 -10.32 5.63 -36.74
CA VAL A 860 -9.36 4.78 -37.45
C VAL A 860 -9.73 4.63 -38.93
N GLU A 861 -11.00 4.41 -39.25
CA GLU A 861 -11.46 4.17 -40.63
C GLU A 861 -11.24 5.37 -41.57
N GLY A 862 -11.20 6.60 -41.06
CA GLY A 862 -10.97 7.80 -41.87
C GLY A 862 -9.49 8.07 -42.22
N ILE A 863 -8.54 7.31 -41.67
CA ILE A 863 -7.10 7.64 -41.71
C ILE A 863 -6.25 6.57 -42.40
N ILE A 864 -6.68 5.30 -42.42
CA ILE A 864 -5.85 4.14 -42.86
C ILE A 864 -6.27 3.60 -44.25
N ILE A 865 -7.21 4.24 -44.95
CA ILE A 865 -7.62 3.85 -46.32
C ILE A 865 -6.64 4.38 -47.37
#